data_AF-A0A840I7F1-F1
#
_entry.id   AF-A0A840I7F1-F1
#
_cell.length_a   1.000
_cell.length_b   1.000
_cell.length_c   1.000
_cell.angle_alpha   90.00
_cell.angle_beta   90.00
_cell.angle_gamma   90.00
#
_symmetry.space_group_name_H-M   'P 1'
#
loop_
_entity.id
_entity.type
_entity.pdbx_description
1 polymer ?
#
loop_
_entity_poly.entity_id
_entity_poly.type
_entity_poly.pdbx_seq_one_letter_code
_entity_poly.pdbx_strand_id
1 'polypeptide(L)'
;MSAIEKDNHARSLSDVKSYAVCMLDPVGIIQTWNTGAARIKGYSADQIVGQHFSCFYPHEGQVAREPQKALEEAIKTGEYEAQGWRIRRDGQLFWASVVISPNYDDNGELIGFIKITRDCSAERDAHEALSRSERSFRLLVQGVTDYAIYMLDRDGRVASWNAGAERAKGYEADEIIGRHFSCFYPPDSQATGDPAQALETSLRTGTFEAEGWRVRKDGTRFWAMVVIDPVYDEDGTLMGFAKITKDCTERNEAEKTALETAEGFRRLVEGVTDYAIYMLDPGGHVQNWNEGAQRAKGYEASEIVGRHFSAFYAEEDREAGLPQKALAEAREKGKFEAQGWRYRKDGTRFWASVVIDPIYHEGELLGFAKITRDFTDQKQSQEKVERLLEEQRETSRELEVALEVARAASVAKSAFLANMSHEIRTPMNGVLGMAELLVQAELGARERMFAETIYKSGNALLTVINDVLDFSKIEAGKIELDPVPFDLRGAVEDVATLLAATAHEKGIEIAVRCDPALPAMVEGDAGRFRQIITNLAGNAVKFTPEGHVLICVVPGADRNWRVEVTDTGIGIPADKLDSIFDEFAQVEETTTRDFGGTGLGLAITRRLVQLMGGEVGVNSKLSKGSTFWIELPLSAANDAEAVPRGEAKLYGRKVLLVDDVSINLDILEEHCVAWGLTCVRAESGAEAIALLEQAADTTEPFEAVLLDYHMPEMDGLAVAEHIANTEALDPTKIIVLSSVDNDIAISAFRAHGASDYLIKPVRSGQLYTVLTSAFGLKGPVAAKTKRRTGKAPAEMVAAEVPRRRVLVAEDNEVNQLVLQNLLGEDHYEFTFADDGAAAYDAFCAGQFDVVLMDLSMPKMDGMESTKHIRAYETKKGTEPTPIICLSAHALASHRERCLAAGMNDYLSKPIKADELREMIDRWAPGQTGQSRRNRPRRARSS
;
A
#
# COMPACT_ATOMS: atom_id res chain seq x y z
N MET A 1 33.36 -85.48 125.86
CA MET A 1 32.98 -86.55 124.92
C MET A 1 33.98 -86.57 123.78
N SER A 2 34.31 -87.77 123.30
CA SER A 2 35.53 -88.12 122.58
C SER A 2 35.60 -87.56 121.15
N ALA A 3 36.79 -87.60 120.55
CA ALA A 3 37.10 -87.30 119.15
C ALA A 3 36.23 -88.03 118.10
N ILE A 4 35.34 -88.93 118.53
CA ILE A 4 34.41 -89.70 117.70
C ILE A 4 33.12 -88.90 117.40
N GLU A 5 32.71 -87.94 118.25
CA GLU A 5 31.50 -87.13 117.99
C GLU A 5 31.76 -85.91 117.08
N LYS A 6 32.96 -85.31 117.12
CA LYS A 6 33.37 -84.26 116.17
C LYS A 6 33.55 -84.80 114.74
N ASP A 7 33.89 -86.09 114.58
CA ASP A 7 34.05 -86.74 113.26
C ASP A 7 32.70 -87.06 112.58
N ASN A 8 31.62 -87.22 113.35
CA ASN A 8 30.29 -87.52 112.82
C ASN A 8 29.54 -86.29 112.25
N HIS A 9 29.77 -85.08 112.80
CA HIS A 9 29.18 -83.85 112.25
C HIS A 9 29.84 -83.43 110.92
N ALA A 10 31.14 -83.68 110.77
CA ALA A 10 31.86 -83.45 109.51
C ALA A 10 31.42 -84.41 108.38
N ARG A 11 31.05 -85.66 108.71
CA ARG A 11 30.51 -86.64 107.75
C ARG A 11 29.06 -86.39 107.33
N SER A 12 28.24 -85.72 108.15
CA SER A 12 26.82 -85.46 107.79
C SER A 12 26.64 -84.39 106.71
N LEU A 13 27.62 -83.51 106.50
CA LEU A 13 27.56 -82.43 105.48
C LEU A 13 28.19 -82.83 104.14
N SER A 14 28.93 -83.94 104.07
CA SER A 14 29.63 -84.36 102.84
C SER A 14 28.68 -84.82 101.71
N ASP A 15 27.46 -85.25 102.04
CA ASP A 15 26.53 -85.91 101.12
C ASP A 15 25.37 -85.04 100.60
N VAL A 16 25.31 -83.76 100.99
CA VAL A 16 24.28 -82.83 100.48
C VAL A 16 24.59 -82.43 99.03
N LYS A 17 23.80 -82.94 98.07
CA LYS A 17 24.00 -82.65 96.63
C LYS A 17 23.43 -81.31 96.18
N SER A 18 22.35 -80.84 96.80
CA SER A 18 21.59 -79.66 96.35
C SER A 18 22.27 -78.32 96.63
N TYR A 19 23.26 -78.31 97.52
CA TYR A 19 23.98 -77.12 97.93
C TYR A 19 25.48 -77.37 97.88
N ALA A 20 26.22 -76.36 97.41
CA ALA A 20 27.66 -76.34 97.51
C ALA A 20 28.04 -75.86 98.90
N VAL A 21 28.62 -76.74 99.72
CA VAL A 21 29.04 -76.42 101.09
C VAL A 21 30.54 -76.64 101.22
N CYS A 22 31.25 -75.62 101.68
CA CYS A 22 32.66 -75.71 101.99
C CYS A 22 32.99 -74.98 103.30
N MET A 23 33.96 -75.50 104.04
CA MET A 23 34.57 -74.78 105.16
C MET A 23 35.79 -74.01 104.65
N LEU A 24 35.94 -72.79 105.13
CA LEU A 24 37.06 -71.89 104.86
C LEU A 24 37.84 -71.67 106.15
N ASP A 25 39.14 -71.44 106.06
CA ASP A 25 39.92 -70.91 107.19
C ASP A 25 39.63 -69.41 107.42
N PRO A 26 40.18 -68.77 108.48
CA PRO A 26 39.89 -67.37 108.79
C PRO A 26 40.30 -66.38 107.68
N VAL A 27 41.14 -66.80 106.74
CA VAL A 27 41.62 -65.97 105.62
C VAL A 27 40.88 -66.31 104.31
N GLY A 28 39.95 -67.27 104.32
CA GLY A 28 39.14 -67.64 103.15
C GLY A 28 39.70 -68.79 102.31
N ILE A 29 40.71 -69.51 102.78
CA ILE A 29 41.23 -70.70 102.08
C ILE A 29 40.30 -71.89 102.32
N ILE A 30 39.93 -72.58 101.25
CA ILE A 30 39.01 -73.71 101.29
C ILE A 30 39.68 -74.90 101.98
N GLN A 31 39.08 -75.37 103.08
CA GLN A 31 39.55 -76.50 103.87
C GLN A 31 38.80 -77.79 103.55
N THR A 32 37.50 -77.70 103.28
CA THR A 32 36.67 -78.87 102.97
C THR A 32 35.81 -78.63 101.74
N TRP A 33 35.42 -79.72 101.08
CA TRP A 33 34.68 -79.67 99.83
C TRP A 33 33.68 -80.81 99.75
N ASN A 34 32.37 -80.50 99.75
CA ASN A 34 31.33 -81.53 99.69
C ASN A 34 30.97 -81.94 98.24
N THR A 35 30.21 -83.02 98.10
CA THR A 35 29.78 -83.53 96.79
C THR A 35 28.89 -82.55 96.01
N GLY A 36 28.04 -81.78 96.69
CA GLY A 36 27.24 -80.71 96.07
C GLY A 36 28.11 -79.57 95.52
N ALA A 37 29.20 -79.22 96.21
CA ALA A 37 30.16 -78.21 95.77
C ALA A 37 30.91 -78.67 94.53
N ALA A 38 31.31 -79.94 94.48
CA ALA A 38 31.91 -80.52 93.27
C ALA A 38 30.96 -80.46 92.07
N ARG A 39 29.67 -80.74 92.27
CA ARG A 39 28.66 -80.69 91.20
C ARG A 39 28.36 -79.27 90.74
N ILE A 40 28.09 -78.34 91.66
CA ILE A 40 27.63 -76.99 91.33
C ILE A 40 28.78 -76.12 90.81
N LYS A 41 29.99 -76.29 91.34
CA LYS A 41 31.16 -75.48 91.00
C LYS A 41 32.10 -76.15 90.00
N GLY A 42 32.00 -77.47 89.79
CA GLY A 42 32.79 -78.22 88.80
C GLY A 42 34.22 -78.57 89.21
N TYR A 43 34.62 -78.30 90.45
CA TYR A 43 35.95 -78.65 90.97
C TYR A 43 35.91 -79.93 91.81
N SER A 44 36.89 -80.84 91.66
CA SER A 44 37.10 -81.91 92.65
C SER A 44 37.78 -81.36 93.90
N ALA A 45 37.65 -82.06 95.04
CA ALA A 45 38.25 -81.62 96.31
C ALA A 45 39.77 -81.39 96.18
N ASP A 46 40.49 -82.33 95.55
CA ASP A 46 41.96 -82.26 95.36
C ASP A 46 42.42 -81.04 94.53
N GLN A 47 41.51 -80.44 93.75
CA GLN A 47 41.84 -79.30 92.88
C GLN A 47 41.64 -77.95 93.57
N ILE A 48 40.82 -77.89 94.61
CA ILE A 48 40.29 -76.62 95.13
C ILE A 48 40.52 -76.45 96.63
N VAL A 49 40.67 -77.54 97.39
CA VAL A 49 41.11 -77.47 98.78
C VAL A 49 42.52 -76.90 98.80
N GLY A 50 42.75 -75.90 99.66
CA GLY A 50 43.98 -75.11 99.71
C GLY A 50 43.98 -73.87 98.81
N GLN A 51 42.96 -73.67 97.96
CA GLN A 51 42.79 -72.44 97.18
C GLN A 51 41.88 -71.44 97.89
N HIS A 52 42.04 -70.15 97.59
CA HIS A 52 41.16 -69.12 98.13
C HIS A 52 39.81 -69.12 97.41
N PHE A 53 38.71 -68.98 98.16
CA PHE A 53 37.35 -69.08 97.62
C PHE A 53 36.92 -67.93 96.69
N SER A 54 37.75 -66.90 96.58
CA SER A 54 37.59 -65.81 95.60
C SER A 54 37.55 -66.31 94.17
N CYS A 55 38.15 -67.47 93.86
CA CYS A 55 38.11 -68.08 92.54
C CYS A 55 36.68 -68.33 92.03
N PHE A 56 35.67 -68.40 92.92
CA PHE A 56 34.26 -68.54 92.51
C PHE A 56 33.58 -67.22 92.14
N TYR A 57 34.26 -66.09 92.27
CA TYR A 57 33.76 -64.78 91.87
C TYR A 57 34.29 -64.42 90.48
N PRO A 58 33.50 -63.74 89.65
CA PRO A 58 34.01 -63.13 88.42
C PRO A 58 35.17 -62.17 88.72
N HIS A 59 36.02 -61.93 87.73
CA HIS A 59 37.21 -61.07 87.87
C HIS A 59 36.89 -59.70 88.50
N GLU A 60 35.79 -59.06 88.09
CA GLU A 60 35.35 -57.77 88.65
C GLU A 60 35.07 -57.85 90.17
N GLY A 61 34.35 -58.89 90.61
CA GLY A 61 34.07 -59.09 92.03
C GLY A 61 35.33 -59.39 92.86
N GLN A 62 36.31 -60.06 92.25
CA GLN A 62 37.61 -60.27 92.87
C GLN A 62 38.38 -58.95 93.04
N VAL A 63 38.42 -58.10 92.00
CA VAL A 63 39.06 -56.78 92.03
C VAL A 63 38.39 -55.86 93.06
N ALA A 64 37.05 -55.91 93.15
CA ALA A 64 36.26 -55.14 94.11
C ALA A 64 36.38 -55.64 95.57
N ARG A 65 37.18 -56.69 95.80
CA ARG A 65 37.39 -57.39 97.08
C ARG A 65 36.08 -57.89 97.71
N GLU A 66 35.09 -58.25 96.91
CA GLU A 66 33.81 -58.80 97.39
C GLU A 66 33.98 -60.05 98.27
N PRO A 67 34.89 -61.00 97.98
CA PRO A 67 35.09 -62.15 98.84
C PRO A 67 35.54 -61.73 100.25
N GLN A 68 36.47 -60.76 100.33
CA GLN A 68 36.98 -60.27 101.62
C GLN A 68 35.88 -59.55 102.40
N LYS A 69 35.14 -58.66 101.74
CA LYS A 69 34.01 -57.95 102.35
C LYS A 69 32.94 -58.89 102.87
N ALA A 70 32.65 -59.97 102.13
CA ALA A 70 31.67 -60.97 102.57
C ALA A 70 32.11 -61.70 103.85
N LEU A 71 33.41 -61.98 104.01
CA LEU A 71 33.93 -62.56 105.26
C LEU A 71 33.89 -61.53 106.42
N GLU A 72 34.33 -60.30 106.17
CA GLU A 72 34.32 -59.22 107.16
C GLU A 72 32.89 -58.91 107.65
N GLU A 73 31.93 -58.88 106.72
CA GLU A 73 30.52 -58.68 107.03
C GLU A 73 29.96 -59.86 107.82
N ALA A 74 30.24 -61.10 107.40
CA ALA A 74 29.82 -62.28 108.14
C ALA A 74 30.35 -62.31 109.59
N ILE A 75 31.60 -61.88 109.84
CA ILE A 75 32.12 -61.72 111.21
C ILE A 75 31.29 -60.69 112.00
N LYS A 76 30.95 -59.57 111.35
CA LYS A 76 30.27 -58.45 112.01
C LYS A 76 28.80 -58.73 112.32
N THR A 77 28.08 -59.39 111.41
CA THR A 77 26.63 -59.60 111.50
C THR A 77 26.25 -61.01 111.94
N GLY A 78 27.20 -61.94 111.98
CA GLY A 78 26.98 -63.36 112.27
C GLY A 78 26.65 -64.20 111.04
N GLU A 79 26.25 -63.58 109.92
CA GLU A 79 26.10 -64.21 108.60
C GLU A 79 26.09 -63.17 107.49
N TYR A 80 26.53 -63.56 106.28
CA TYR A 80 26.41 -62.79 105.05
C TYR A 80 25.57 -63.56 104.04
N GLU A 81 24.50 -62.94 103.52
CA GLU A 81 23.68 -63.49 102.44
C GLU A 81 23.66 -62.54 101.24
N ALA A 82 23.92 -63.08 100.04
CA ALA A 82 23.76 -62.33 98.80
C ALA A 82 23.51 -63.23 97.60
N GLN A 83 22.77 -62.70 96.63
CA GLN A 83 22.66 -63.28 95.30
C GLN A 83 23.60 -62.59 94.32
N GLY A 84 24.23 -63.35 93.44
CA GLY A 84 25.10 -62.79 92.43
C GLY A 84 25.74 -63.83 91.51
N TRP A 85 26.40 -63.33 90.47
CA TRP A 85 27.13 -64.19 89.53
C TRP A 85 28.30 -64.88 90.23
N ARG A 86 28.41 -66.18 90.02
CA ARG A 86 29.55 -66.99 90.41
C ARG A 86 30.06 -67.74 89.20
N ILE A 87 31.35 -68.05 89.20
CA ILE A 87 32.00 -68.78 88.13
C ILE A 87 32.24 -70.22 88.55
N ARG A 88 31.97 -71.15 87.64
CA ARG A 88 32.33 -72.58 87.74
C ARG A 88 33.74 -72.80 87.20
N ARG A 89 34.28 -74.01 87.38
CA ARG A 89 35.61 -74.39 86.90
C ARG A 89 35.84 -74.18 85.42
N ASP A 90 34.85 -74.50 84.60
CA ASP A 90 34.88 -74.37 83.14
C ASP A 90 34.77 -72.91 82.68
N GLY A 91 34.67 -71.96 83.61
CA GLY A 91 34.45 -70.55 83.32
C GLY A 91 32.98 -70.17 83.17
N GLN A 92 32.04 -71.12 83.29
CA GLN A 92 30.62 -70.81 83.14
C GLN A 92 30.13 -69.97 84.32
N LEU A 93 29.52 -68.82 84.01
CA LEU A 93 28.81 -68.02 84.99
C LEU A 93 27.47 -68.64 85.32
N PHE A 94 27.11 -68.63 86.60
CA PHE A 94 25.78 -69.02 87.07
C PHE A 94 25.31 -68.07 88.17
N TRP A 95 24.00 -67.83 88.21
CA TRP A 95 23.40 -66.98 89.23
C TRP A 95 23.27 -67.78 90.51
N ALA A 96 23.86 -67.28 91.59
CA ALA A 96 23.97 -68.04 92.82
C ALA A 96 23.46 -67.24 94.02
N SER A 97 22.68 -67.88 94.87
CA SER A 97 22.48 -67.42 96.25
C SER A 97 23.59 -67.98 97.13
N VAL A 98 24.25 -67.11 97.92
CA VAL A 98 25.41 -67.44 98.74
C VAL A 98 25.17 -66.99 100.16
N VAL A 99 25.40 -67.91 101.10
CA VAL A 99 25.40 -67.63 102.54
C VAL A 99 26.76 -67.98 103.12
N ILE A 100 27.34 -67.11 103.95
CA ILE A 100 28.61 -67.34 104.66
C ILE A 100 28.42 -67.04 106.15
N SER A 101 28.80 -67.98 107.02
CA SER A 101 28.71 -67.82 108.48
C SER A 101 30.06 -68.09 109.14
N PRO A 102 30.52 -67.28 110.11
CA PRO A 102 31.76 -67.50 110.83
C PRO A 102 31.63 -68.71 111.78
N ASN A 103 32.73 -69.42 111.99
CA ASN A 103 32.83 -70.57 112.88
C ASN A 103 33.93 -70.31 113.92
N TYR A 104 33.60 -70.44 115.20
CA TYR A 104 34.47 -70.16 116.33
C TYR A 104 34.78 -71.45 117.11
N ASP A 105 35.94 -71.53 117.75
CA ASP A 105 36.25 -72.64 118.66
C ASP A 105 35.59 -72.49 120.04
N ASP A 106 35.81 -73.49 120.89
CA ASP A 106 35.26 -73.56 122.24
C ASP A 106 35.78 -72.40 123.16
N ASN A 107 36.84 -71.69 122.77
CA ASN A 107 37.37 -70.50 123.46
C ASN A 107 36.88 -69.17 122.86
N GLY A 108 36.08 -69.21 121.79
CA GLY A 108 35.55 -68.04 121.10
C GLY A 108 36.48 -67.43 120.05
N GLU A 109 37.58 -68.08 119.69
CA GLU A 109 38.47 -67.62 118.61
C GLU A 109 37.95 -68.07 117.23
N LEU A 110 38.04 -67.19 116.23
CA LEU A 110 37.57 -67.49 114.87
C LEU A 110 38.48 -68.54 114.23
N ILE A 111 37.94 -69.73 113.99
CA ILE A 111 38.66 -70.82 113.33
C ILE A 111 38.36 -70.94 111.83
N GLY A 112 37.34 -70.25 111.32
CA GLY A 112 37.03 -70.24 109.90
C GLY A 112 35.61 -69.80 109.57
N PHE A 113 35.12 -70.19 108.39
CA PHE A 113 33.76 -69.91 107.93
C PHE A 113 33.12 -71.13 107.27
N ILE A 114 31.80 -71.23 107.32
CA ILE A 114 31.01 -72.16 106.51
C ILE A 114 30.38 -71.35 105.39
N LYS A 115 30.64 -71.74 104.14
CA LYS A 115 30.05 -71.13 102.95
C LYS A 115 29.11 -72.10 102.27
N ILE A 116 27.87 -71.66 102.06
CA ILE A 116 26.82 -72.37 101.34
C ILE A 116 26.52 -71.62 100.04
N THR A 117 26.36 -72.34 98.94
CA THR A 117 25.98 -71.74 97.65
C THR A 117 24.93 -72.59 96.95
N ARG A 118 23.84 -71.95 96.49
CA ARG A 118 22.75 -72.52 95.69
C ARG A 118 22.74 -71.89 94.30
N ASP A 119 22.54 -72.70 93.26
CA ASP A 119 22.32 -72.22 91.89
C ASP A 119 20.83 -71.88 91.68
N CYS A 120 20.56 -70.66 91.23
CA CYS A 120 19.22 -70.10 91.01
C CYS A 120 18.99 -69.66 89.55
N SER A 121 19.83 -70.09 88.60
CA SER A 121 19.81 -69.58 87.21
C SER A 121 18.48 -69.86 86.48
N ALA A 122 17.91 -71.05 86.62
CA ALA A 122 16.71 -71.47 85.89
C ALA A 122 15.43 -70.66 86.22
N GLU A 123 15.31 -70.18 87.46
CA GLU A 123 14.14 -69.41 87.90
C GLU A 123 14.17 -67.97 87.34
N ARG A 124 15.36 -67.41 87.20
CA ARG A 124 15.57 -66.08 86.61
C ARG A 124 15.32 -66.08 85.10
N ASP A 125 15.83 -67.09 84.39
CA ASP A 125 15.71 -67.19 82.93
C ASP A 125 14.24 -67.28 82.46
N ALA A 126 13.39 -67.98 83.21
CA ALA A 126 11.96 -68.10 82.90
C ALA A 126 11.21 -66.76 83.02
N HIS A 127 11.52 -65.97 84.04
CA HIS A 127 10.89 -64.66 84.26
C HIS A 127 11.32 -63.63 83.20
N GLU A 128 12.60 -63.65 82.81
CA GLU A 128 13.12 -62.78 81.74
C GLU A 128 12.54 -63.14 80.36
N ALA A 129 12.28 -64.43 80.08
CA ALA A 129 11.71 -64.87 78.81
C ALA A 129 10.27 -64.38 78.59
N LEU A 130 9.41 -64.44 79.62
CA LEU A 130 8.03 -63.97 79.54
C LEU A 130 7.96 -62.45 79.28
N SER A 131 8.73 -61.67 80.04
CA SER A 131 8.80 -60.21 79.87
C SER A 131 9.32 -59.80 78.48
N ARG A 132 10.22 -60.59 77.89
CA ARG A 132 10.76 -60.36 76.54
C ARG A 132 9.71 -60.65 75.44
N SER A 133 8.86 -61.66 75.63
CA SER A 133 7.79 -62.00 74.68
C SER A 133 6.73 -60.90 74.62
N GLU A 134 6.23 -60.46 75.77
CA GLU A 134 5.21 -59.38 75.85
C GLU A 134 5.71 -58.06 75.25
N ARG A 135 6.97 -57.70 75.52
CA ARG A 135 7.60 -56.51 74.93
C ARG A 135 7.77 -56.62 73.42
N SER A 136 8.18 -57.79 72.92
CA SER A 136 8.34 -58.04 71.48
C SER A 136 7.01 -57.92 70.75
N PHE A 137 5.94 -58.51 71.28
CA PHE A 137 4.60 -58.41 70.69
C PHE A 137 4.09 -56.97 70.62
N ARG A 138 4.26 -56.20 71.70
CA ARG A 138 3.88 -54.78 71.74
C ARG A 138 4.64 -53.96 70.70
N LEU A 139 5.95 -54.18 70.56
CA LEU A 139 6.79 -53.48 69.57
C LEU A 139 6.42 -53.83 68.13
N LEU A 140 6.03 -55.08 67.85
CA LEU A 140 5.56 -55.49 66.51
C LEU A 140 4.29 -54.74 66.10
N VAL A 141 3.28 -54.69 66.99
CA VAL A 141 2.02 -53.98 66.72
C VAL A 141 2.23 -52.47 66.63
N GLN A 142 3.10 -51.90 67.47
CA GLN A 142 3.46 -50.48 67.41
C GLN A 142 4.30 -50.12 66.18
N GLY A 143 5.11 -51.06 65.66
CA GLY A 143 5.92 -50.85 64.46
C GLY A 143 5.10 -50.77 63.16
N VAL A 144 3.87 -51.32 63.15
CA VAL A 144 2.96 -51.21 62.00
C VAL A 144 2.33 -49.82 61.96
N THR A 145 2.68 -49.06 60.93
CA THR A 145 2.32 -47.64 60.79
C THR A 145 1.32 -47.38 59.66
N ASP A 146 1.29 -48.24 58.64
CA ASP A 146 0.40 -48.14 57.48
C ASP A 146 -1.03 -48.64 57.75
N TYR A 147 -1.22 -49.38 58.84
CA TYR A 147 -2.50 -49.92 59.26
C TYR A 147 -2.84 -49.43 60.66
N ALA A 148 -4.07 -48.94 60.81
CA ALA A 148 -4.68 -48.73 62.11
C ALA A 148 -5.13 -50.07 62.67
N ILE A 149 -4.46 -50.54 63.73
CA ILE A 149 -4.75 -51.81 64.39
C ILE A 149 -5.10 -51.52 65.85
N TYR A 150 -6.32 -51.89 66.24
CA TYR A 150 -6.80 -51.67 67.61
C TYR A 150 -7.85 -52.70 68.00
N MET A 151 -7.94 -52.93 69.30
CA MET A 151 -8.99 -53.74 69.90
C MET A 151 -10.20 -52.87 70.26
N LEU A 152 -11.39 -53.43 70.10
CA LEU A 152 -12.63 -52.95 70.65
C LEU A 152 -13.08 -53.88 71.78
N ASP A 153 -13.74 -53.35 72.80
CA ASP A 153 -14.46 -54.15 73.78
C ASP A 153 -15.78 -54.72 73.20
N ARG A 154 -16.53 -55.44 74.02
CA ARG A 154 -17.81 -56.08 73.65
C ARG A 154 -18.87 -55.08 73.17
N ASP A 155 -18.78 -53.84 73.63
CA ASP A 155 -19.72 -52.76 73.29
C ASP A 155 -19.21 -51.88 72.14
N GLY A 156 -18.09 -52.22 71.51
CA GLY A 156 -17.50 -51.45 70.41
C GLY A 156 -16.68 -50.24 70.85
N ARG A 157 -16.24 -50.17 72.10
CA ARG A 157 -15.35 -49.08 72.58
C ARG A 157 -13.90 -49.44 72.39
N VAL A 158 -13.08 -48.48 71.98
CA VAL A 158 -11.65 -48.70 71.72
C VAL A 158 -10.92 -49.09 73.00
N ALA A 159 -10.25 -50.23 73.00
CA ALA A 159 -9.55 -50.82 74.15
C ALA A 159 -8.02 -50.78 74.01
N SER A 160 -7.50 -50.74 72.78
CA SER A 160 -6.07 -50.55 72.52
C SER A 160 -5.86 -49.58 71.36
N TRP A 161 -4.66 -49.07 71.19
CA TRP A 161 -4.35 -48.11 70.12
C TRP A 161 -2.88 -48.26 69.69
N ASN A 162 -2.64 -48.50 68.40
CA ASN A 162 -1.28 -48.57 67.85
C ASN A 162 -0.88 -47.27 67.15
N ALA A 163 0.42 -47.12 66.84
CA ALA A 163 0.95 -45.93 66.18
C ALA A 163 0.38 -45.71 64.76
N GLY A 164 -0.02 -46.77 64.06
CA GLY A 164 -0.73 -46.64 62.79
C GLY A 164 -2.14 -46.07 62.93
N ALA A 165 -2.86 -46.39 64.01
CA ALA A 165 -4.19 -45.88 64.29
C ALA A 165 -4.15 -44.39 64.64
N GLU A 166 -3.17 -43.97 65.44
CA GLU A 166 -2.91 -42.57 65.75
C GLU A 166 -2.66 -41.75 64.50
N ARG A 167 -1.75 -42.20 63.61
CA ARG A 167 -1.46 -41.54 62.33
C ARG A 167 -2.68 -41.48 61.40
N ALA A 168 -3.37 -42.61 61.21
CA ALA A 168 -4.46 -42.69 60.22
C ALA A 168 -5.73 -41.96 60.67
N LYS A 169 -6.01 -41.90 61.98
CA LYS A 169 -7.25 -41.34 62.53
C LYS A 169 -7.07 -39.98 63.20
N GLY A 170 -5.83 -39.60 63.53
CA GLY A 170 -5.47 -38.32 64.14
C GLY A 170 -5.84 -38.20 65.62
N TYR A 171 -6.18 -39.29 66.29
CA TYR A 171 -6.46 -39.32 67.73
C TYR A 171 -5.28 -39.92 68.49
N GLU A 172 -4.92 -39.29 69.61
CA GLU A 172 -4.00 -39.86 70.59
C GLU A 172 -4.68 -40.99 71.38
N ALA A 173 -3.89 -41.91 71.93
CA ALA A 173 -4.42 -43.10 72.62
C ALA A 173 -5.30 -42.73 73.84
N ASP A 174 -4.89 -41.72 74.61
CA ASP A 174 -5.62 -41.22 75.79
C ASP A 174 -6.94 -40.51 75.43
N GLU A 175 -7.07 -39.99 74.20
CA GLU A 175 -8.28 -39.34 73.73
C GLU A 175 -9.35 -40.33 73.27
N ILE A 176 -8.94 -41.46 72.70
CA ILE A 176 -9.83 -42.38 71.97
C ILE A 176 -10.15 -43.66 72.73
N ILE A 177 -9.26 -44.13 73.61
CA ILE A 177 -9.54 -45.32 74.44
C ILE A 177 -10.79 -45.05 75.30
N GLY A 178 -11.72 -46.00 75.29
CA GLY A 178 -13.03 -45.92 75.94
C GLY A 178 -14.12 -45.24 75.11
N ARG A 179 -13.79 -44.54 74.00
CA ARG A 179 -14.79 -44.00 73.07
C ARG A 179 -15.29 -45.07 72.12
N HIS A 180 -16.55 -44.93 71.70
CA HIS A 180 -17.16 -45.86 70.73
C HIS A 180 -16.61 -45.59 69.32
N PHE A 181 -16.30 -46.65 68.57
CA PHE A 181 -15.66 -46.56 67.25
C PHE A 181 -16.54 -45.93 66.15
N SER A 182 -17.84 -45.74 66.41
CA SER A 182 -18.76 -45.06 65.50
C SER A 182 -18.32 -43.64 65.14
N CYS A 183 -17.52 -42.99 65.99
CA CYS A 183 -16.95 -41.67 65.69
C CYS A 183 -16.10 -41.62 64.40
N PHE A 184 -15.61 -42.77 63.92
CA PHE A 184 -14.88 -42.86 62.65
C PHE A 184 -15.78 -42.93 61.41
N TYR A 185 -17.10 -42.97 61.57
CA TYR A 185 -18.07 -43.03 60.47
C TYR A 185 -18.62 -41.62 60.18
N PRO A 186 -18.95 -41.30 58.91
CA PRO A 186 -19.69 -40.08 58.58
C PRO A 186 -21.05 -40.01 59.31
N PRO A 187 -21.60 -38.81 59.58
CA PRO A 187 -22.88 -38.65 60.28
C PRO A 187 -24.03 -39.46 59.67
N ASP A 188 -24.10 -39.54 58.35
CA ASP A 188 -25.15 -40.28 57.63
C ASP A 188 -25.08 -41.79 57.93
N SER A 189 -23.87 -42.36 57.92
CA SER A 189 -23.62 -43.77 58.28
C SER A 189 -23.83 -44.07 59.76
N GLN A 190 -23.63 -43.08 60.64
CA GLN A 190 -23.96 -43.23 62.05
C GLN A 190 -25.49 -43.29 62.25
N ALA A 191 -26.23 -42.45 61.51
CA ALA A 191 -27.69 -42.40 61.58
C ALA A 191 -28.38 -43.68 61.07
N THR A 192 -27.79 -44.36 60.09
CA THR A 192 -28.28 -45.64 59.56
C THR A 192 -27.90 -46.85 60.41
N GLY A 193 -27.03 -46.68 61.41
CA GLY A 193 -26.62 -47.76 62.31
C GLY A 193 -25.51 -48.66 61.76
N ASP A 194 -24.81 -48.24 60.70
CA ASP A 194 -23.74 -49.03 60.05
C ASP A 194 -22.68 -49.58 61.03
N PRO A 195 -22.23 -48.84 62.08
CA PRO A 195 -21.28 -49.38 63.04
C PRO A 195 -21.83 -50.58 63.82
N ALA A 196 -23.08 -50.54 64.25
CA ALA A 196 -23.70 -51.64 64.99
C ALA A 196 -23.87 -52.87 64.08
N GLN A 197 -24.32 -52.64 62.85
CA GLN A 197 -24.47 -53.71 61.85
C GLN A 197 -23.12 -54.37 61.49
N ALA A 198 -22.03 -53.60 61.48
CA ALA A 198 -20.69 -54.14 61.23
C ALA A 198 -20.25 -55.12 62.33
N LEU A 199 -20.49 -54.79 63.61
CA LEU A 199 -20.21 -55.70 64.73
C LEU A 199 -21.12 -56.93 64.71
N GLU A 200 -22.42 -56.75 64.48
CA GLU A 200 -23.38 -57.86 64.40
C GLU A 200 -23.03 -58.83 63.27
N THR A 201 -22.65 -58.29 62.11
CA THR A 201 -22.20 -59.09 60.96
C THR A 201 -20.94 -59.86 61.33
N SER A 202 -19.93 -59.20 61.90
CA SER A 202 -18.69 -59.84 62.36
C SER A 202 -18.95 -61.00 63.33
N LEU A 203 -19.87 -60.85 64.28
CA LEU A 203 -20.27 -61.94 65.19
C LEU A 203 -20.94 -63.11 64.47
N ARG A 204 -21.79 -62.82 63.49
CA ARG A 204 -22.54 -63.85 62.75
C ARG A 204 -21.67 -64.62 61.75
N THR A 205 -20.77 -63.93 61.05
CA THR A 205 -19.99 -64.48 59.93
C THR A 205 -18.52 -64.75 60.26
N GLY A 206 -18.05 -64.32 61.44
CA GLY A 206 -16.67 -64.47 61.88
C GLY A 206 -15.72 -63.35 61.40
N THR A 207 -16.15 -62.50 60.48
CA THR A 207 -15.43 -61.30 60.03
C THR A 207 -16.40 -60.33 59.35
N PHE A 208 -16.08 -59.05 59.34
CA PHE A 208 -16.74 -58.02 58.55
C PHE A 208 -15.69 -57.26 57.73
N GLU A 209 -15.89 -57.22 56.41
CA GLU A 209 -15.05 -56.47 55.49
C GLU A 209 -15.88 -55.45 54.71
N ALA A 210 -15.41 -54.21 54.64
CA ALA A 210 -16.03 -53.18 53.80
C ALA A 210 -15.07 -52.04 53.46
N GLU A 211 -15.26 -51.48 52.27
CA GLU A 211 -14.70 -50.19 51.89
C GLU A 211 -15.71 -49.08 52.13
N GLY A 212 -15.23 -47.90 52.53
CA GLY A 212 -16.07 -46.72 52.59
C GLY A 212 -15.42 -45.53 53.26
N TRP A 213 -16.14 -44.40 53.22
CA TRP A 213 -15.69 -43.18 53.85
C TRP A 213 -15.61 -43.33 55.37
N ARG A 214 -14.48 -42.90 55.92
CA ARG A 214 -14.25 -42.72 57.35
C ARG A 214 -13.83 -41.29 57.63
N VAL A 215 -13.97 -40.88 58.87
CA VAL A 215 -13.69 -39.52 59.32
C VAL A 215 -12.54 -39.54 60.34
N ARG A 216 -11.61 -38.60 60.21
CA ARG A 216 -10.52 -38.35 61.17
C ARG A 216 -10.95 -37.36 62.24
N LYS A 217 -10.11 -37.16 63.26
CA LYS A 217 -10.36 -36.19 64.35
C LYS A 217 -10.65 -34.77 63.86
N ASP A 218 -9.96 -34.32 62.81
CA ASP A 218 -10.11 -32.98 62.22
C ASP A 218 -11.36 -32.83 61.32
N GLY A 219 -12.14 -33.90 61.14
CA GLY A 219 -13.31 -33.93 60.27
C GLY A 219 -13.01 -34.29 58.81
N THR A 220 -11.74 -34.46 58.42
CA THR A 220 -11.39 -34.88 57.06
C THR A 220 -11.89 -36.30 56.79
N ARG A 221 -12.40 -36.50 55.57
CA ARG A 221 -12.85 -37.82 55.10
C ARG A 221 -11.70 -38.54 54.41
N PHE A 222 -11.68 -39.86 54.53
CA PHE A 222 -10.78 -40.72 53.78
C PHE A 222 -11.43 -42.04 53.40
N TRP A 223 -11.02 -42.58 52.26
CA TRP A 223 -11.52 -43.86 51.80
C TRP A 223 -10.77 -44.97 52.51
N ALA A 224 -11.49 -45.83 53.22
CA ALA A 224 -10.87 -46.83 54.08
C ALA A 224 -11.36 -48.23 53.75
N MET A 225 -10.43 -49.17 53.67
CA MET A 225 -10.72 -50.60 53.76
C MET A 225 -10.70 -51.00 55.24
N VAL A 226 -11.77 -51.64 55.71
CA VAL A 226 -11.96 -51.99 57.12
C VAL A 226 -12.22 -53.49 57.26
N VAL A 227 -11.52 -54.13 58.19
CA VAL A 227 -11.75 -55.50 58.64
C VAL A 227 -12.06 -55.47 60.14
N ILE A 228 -13.08 -56.20 60.58
CA ILE A 228 -13.45 -56.37 62.00
C ILE A 228 -13.68 -57.85 62.29
N ASP A 229 -12.88 -58.42 63.20
CA ASP A 229 -12.94 -59.83 63.60
C ASP A 229 -13.25 -59.97 65.09
N PRO A 230 -14.10 -60.91 65.51
CA PRO A 230 -14.36 -61.16 66.92
C PRO A 230 -13.18 -61.93 67.56
N VAL A 231 -12.81 -61.54 68.77
CA VAL A 231 -11.73 -62.16 69.55
C VAL A 231 -12.32 -62.83 70.77
N TYR A 232 -11.97 -64.09 71.02
CA TYR A 232 -12.46 -64.92 72.12
C TYR A 232 -11.33 -65.30 73.08
N ASP A 233 -11.64 -65.57 74.35
CA ASP A 233 -10.70 -66.16 75.31
C ASP A 233 -10.59 -67.69 75.16
N GLU A 234 -9.74 -68.32 75.98
CA GLU A 234 -9.49 -69.77 75.96
C GLU A 234 -10.74 -70.61 76.28
N ASP A 235 -11.72 -70.01 76.99
CA ASP A 235 -13.00 -70.64 77.36
C ASP A 235 -14.10 -70.40 76.31
N GLY A 236 -13.78 -69.71 75.20
CA GLY A 236 -14.71 -69.40 74.11
C GLY A 236 -15.64 -68.21 74.39
N THR A 237 -15.37 -67.41 75.42
CA THR A 237 -16.13 -66.20 75.72
C THR A 237 -15.61 -65.03 74.89
N LEU A 238 -16.52 -64.25 74.28
CA LEU A 238 -16.14 -63.08 73.48
C LEU A 238 -15.38 -62.07 74.36
N MET A 239 -14.17 -61.72 73.97
CA MET A 239 -13.37 -60.67 74.62
C MET A 239 -13.68 -59.29 74.02
N GLY A 240 -13.93 -59.24 72.71
CA GLY A 240 -14.15 -58.00 71.96
C GLY A 240 -13.90 -58.20 70.47
N PHE A 241 -13.44 -57.17 69.78
CA PHE A 241 -13.17 -57.24 68.34
C PHE A 241 -11.79 -56.68 67.98
N ALA A 242 -11.05 -57.37 67.13
CA ALA A 242 -9.87 -56.81 66.48
C ALA A 242 -10.31 -56.02 65.25
N LYS A 243 -9.88 -54.76 65.16
CA LYS A 243 -10.21 -53.88 64.04
C LYS A 243 -8.94 -53.44 63.32
N ILE A 244 -8.94 -53.64 62.01
CA ILE A 244 -7.87 -53.21 61.10
C ILE A 244 -8.48 -52.20 60.12
N THR A 245 -7.80 -51.08 59.91
CA THR A 245 -8.22 -50.08 58.90
C THR A 245 -7.02 -49.61 58.11
N LYS A 246 -7.13 -49.65 56.78
CA LYS A 246 -6.15 -49.11 55.83
C LYS A 246 -6.72 -47.90 55.11
N ASP A 247 -5.94 -46.83 55.01
CA ASP A 247 -6.27 -45.70 54.15
C ASP A 247 -5.93 -46.04 52.69
N CYS A 248 -6.93 -45.97 51.81
CA CYS A 248 -6.83 -46.29 50.39
C CYS A 248 -7.19 -45.09 49.49
N THR A 249 -7.17 -43.87 50.03
CA THR A 249 -7.64 -42.66 49.32
C THR A 249 -6.88 -42.41 48.01
N GLU A 250 -5.54 -42.43 48.03
CA GLU A 250 -4.71 -42.19 46.83
C GLU A 250 -4.98 -43.19 45.71
N ARG A 251 -5.15 -44.48 46.05
CA ARG A 251 -5.45 -45.53 45.06
C ARG A 251 -6.80 -45.30 44.38
N ASN A 252 -7.82 -44.98 45.18
CA ASN A 252 -9.18 -44.76 44.67
C ASN A 252 -9.27 -43.51 43.78
N GLU A 253 -8.55 -42.43 44.12
CA GLU A 253 -8.49 -41.22 43.30
C GLU A 253 -7.74 -41.44 41.98
N ALA A 254 -6.64 -42.21 41.99
CA ALA A 254 -5.89 -42.55 40.79
C ALA A 254 -6.72 -43.39 39.79
N GLU A 255 -7.46 -44.38 40.29
CA GLU A 255 -8.30 -45.24 39.46
C GLU A 255 -9.45 -44.45 38.82
N LYS A 256 -10.10 -43.57 39.59
CA LYS A 256 -11.16 -42.70 39.07
C LYS A 256 -10.65 -41.72 38.01
N THR A 257 -9.48 -41.11 38.26
CA THR A 257 -8.84 -40.19 37.31
C THR A 257 -8.48 -40.89 36.00
N ALA A 258 -7.99 -42.13 36.06
CA ALA A 258 -7.67 -42.92 34.87
C ALA A 258 -8.92 -43.22 34.03
N LEU A 259 -10.04 -43.57 34.69
CA LEU A 259 -11.32 -43.84 34.01
C LEU A 259 -11.86 -42.57 33.33
N GLU A 260 -11.86 -41.43 34.03
CA GLU A 260 -12.30 -40.14 33.48
C GLU A 260 -11.43 -39.69 32.30
N THR A 261 -10.11 -39.91 32.37
CA THR A 261 -9.18 -39.60 31.29
C THR A 261 -9.44 -40.45 30.05
N ALA A 262 -9.68 -41.76 30.23
CA ALA A 262 -9.97 -42.68 29.12
C ALA A 262 -11.31 -42.37 28.43
N GLU A 263 -12.35 -42.03 29.20
CA GLU A 263 -13.63 -41.59 28.63
C GLU A 263 -13.51 -40.23 27.93
N GLY A 264 -12.76 -39.29 28.51
CA GLY A 264 -12.50 -37.98 27.90
C GLY A 264 -11.81 -38.12 26.55
N PHE A 265 -10.79 -38.99 26.45
CA PHE A 265 -10.10 -39.27 25.18
C PHE A 265 -11.03 -39.89 24.14
N ARG A 266 -11.88 -40.85 24.53
CA ARG A 266 -12.85 -41.47 23.62
C ARG A 266 -13.82 -40.44 23.02
N ARG A 267 -14.38 -39.56 23.86
CA ARG A 267 -15.30 -38.50 23.42
C ARG A 267 -14.61 -37.50 22.48
N LEU A 268 -13.34 -37.17 22.71
CA LEU A 268 -12.57 -36.32 21.81
C LEU A 268 -12.45 -36.94 20.41
N VAL A 269 -12.09 -38.21 20.31
CA VAL A 269 -11.95 -38.91 19.01
C VAL A 269 -13.30 -39.07 18.30
N GLU A 270 -14.36 -39.42 19.04
CA GLU A 270 -15.72 -39.55 18.50
C GLU A 270 -16.28 -38.22 18.00
N GLY A 271 -16.00 -37.12 18.70
CA GLY A 271 -16.45 -35.78 18.34
C GLY A 271 -15.74 -35.14 17.15
N VAL A 272 -14.60 -35.69 16.67
CA VAL A 272 -13.94 -35.17 15.47
C VAL A 272 -14.75 -35.54 14.23
N THR A 273 -15.26 -34.52 13.55
CA THR A 273 -16.18 -34.68 12.42
C THR A 273 -15.54 -34.64 11.05
N ASP A 274 -14.47 -33.86 10.92
CA ASP A 274 -13.84 -33.54 9.63
C ASP A 274 -12.79 -34.57 9.20
N TYR A 275 -12.42 -35.47 10.12
CA TYR A 275 -11.44 -36.52 9.92
C TYR A 275 -12.05 -37.88 10.21
N ALA A 276 -11.85 -38.80 9.29
CA ALA A 276 -12.06 -40.22 9.54
C ALA A 276 -10.86 -40.76 10.34
N ILE A 277 -11.09 -41.08 11.62
CA ILE A 277 -10.07 -41.60 12.53
C ILE A 277 -10.51 -42.99 12.98
N TYR A 278 -9.70 -44.00 12.66
CA TYR A 278 -9.98 -45.37 13.03
C TYR A 278 -8.72 -46.23 13.12
N MET A 279 -8.80 -47.28 13.92
CA MET A 279 -7.76 -48.29 14.11
C MET A 279 -7.96 -49.45 13.16
N LEU A 280 -6.85 -50.04 12.72
CA LEU A 280 -6.76 -51.28 11.97
C LEU A 280 -6.03 -52.32 12.81
N ASP A 281 -6.44 -53.59 12.72
CA ASP A 281 -5.63 -54.71 13.21
C ASP A 281 -4.37 -54.91 12.33
N PRO A 282 -3.41 -55.77 12.73
CA PRO A 282 -2.21 -56.04 11.93
C PRO A 282 -2.50 -56.59 10.52
N GLY A 283 -3.69 -57.14 10.30
CA GLY A 283 -4.18 -57.64 9.02
C GLY A 283 -4.94 -56.62 8.17
N GLY A 284 -5.16 -55.39 8.66
CA GLY A 284 -5.88 -54.33 7.96
C GLY A 284 -7.40 -54.30 8.18
N HIS A 285 -7.95 -54.99 9.18
CA HIS A 285 -9.39 -54.93 9.49
C HIS A 285 -9.69 -53.78 10.45
N VAL A 286 -10.77 -53.05 10.17
CA VAL A 286 -11.19 -51.89 10.97
C VAL A 286 -11.62 -52.35 12.37
N GLN A 287 -11.07 -51.75 13.42
CA GLN A 287 -11.36 -52.10 14.82
C GLN A 287 -12.34 -51.15 15.52
N ASN A 288 -12.31 -49.87 15.17
CA ASN A 288 -13.23 -48.87 15.70
C ASN A 288 -13.61 -47.88 14.59
N TRP A 289 -14.59 -47.02 14.85
CA TRP A 289 -15.14 -46.12 13.83
C TRP A 289 -15.67 -44.84 14.49
N ASN A 290 -15.03 -43.70 14.24
CA ASN A 290 -15.51 -42.42 14.75
C ASN A 290 -16.59 -41.82 13.84
N GLU A 291 -17.31 -40.79 14.32
CA GLU A 291 -18.37 -40.16 13.52
C GLU A 291 -17.83 -39.50 12.24
N GLY A 292 -16.62 -38.93 12.28
CA GLY A 292 -15.99 -38.37 11.08
C GLY A 292 -15.75 -39.41 9.99
N ALA A 293 -15.42 -40.66 10.36
CA ALA A 293 -15.27 -41.76 9.41
C ALA A 293 -16.60 -42.16 8.79
N GLN A 294 -17.66 -42.19 9.59
CA GLN A 294 -19.02 -42.45 9.10
C GLN A 294 -19.48 -41.39 8.10
N ARG A 295 -19.30 -40.10 8.41
CA ARG A 295 -19.64 -39.00 7.50
C ARG A 295 -18.81 -39.03 6.22
N ALA A 296 -17.49 -39.14 6.32
CA ALA A 296 -16.61 -39.06 5.17
C ALA A 296 -16.74 -40.26 4.21
N LYS A 297 -17.02 -41.46 4.74
CA LYS A 297 -17.01 -42.71 3.97
C LYS A 297 -18.40 -43.32 3.75
N GLY A 298 -19.43 -42.86 4.47
CA GLY A 298 -20.81 -43.30 4.32
C GLY A 298 -21.13 -44.69 4.89
N TYR A 299 -20.23 -45.26 5.71
CA TYR A 299 -20.44 -46.55 6.37
C TYR A 299 -20.78 -46.35 7.84
N GLU A 300 -21.79 -47.07 8.34
CA GLU A 300 -22.06 -47.19 9.76
C GLU A 300 -20.99 -48.07 10.44
N ALA A 301 -20.72 -47.83 11.73
CA ALA A 301 -19.74 -48.62 12.49
C ALA A 301 -20.02 -50.13 12.43
N SER A 302 -21.29 -50.52 12.56
CA SER A 302 -21.74 -51.92 12.49
C SER A 302 -21.52 -52.59 11.14
N GLU A 303 -21.32 -51.82 10.07
CA GLU A 303 -21.15 -52.34 8.71
C GLU A 303 -19.68 -52.53 8.33
N ILE A 304 -18.78 -51.75 8.92
CA ILE A 304 -17.38 -51.66 8.49
C ILE A 304 -16.38 -52.20 9.52
N VAL A 305 -16.71 -52.18 10.81
CA VAL A 305 -15.87 -52.82 11.83
C VAL A 305 -15.77 -54.31 11.55
N GLY A 306 -14.54 -54.84 11.58
CA GLY A 306 -14.20 -56.21 11.17
C GLY A 306 -14.00 -56.39 9.66
N ARG A 307 -14.35 -55.42 8.80
CA ARG A 307 -14.04 -55.49 7.37
C ARG A 307 -12.67 -54.91 7.07
N HIS A 308 -12.06 -55.42 6.01
CA HIS A 308 -10.76 -54.94 5.55
C HIS A 308 -10.86 -53.55 4.90
N PHE A 309 -9.94 -52.64 5.25
CA PHE A 309 -9.98 -51.24 4.80
C PHE A 309 -9.77 -51.03 3.28
N SER A 310 -9.42 -52.10 2.55
CA SER A 310 -9.34 -52.08 1.08
C SER A 310 -10.68 -51.73 0.43
N ALA A 311 -11.80 -51.82 1.16
CA ALA A 311 -13.12 -51.38 0.69
C ALA A 311 -13.19 -49.89 0.27
N PHE A 312 -12.21 -49.06 0.65
CA PHE A 312 -12.15 -47.64 0.28
C PHE A 312 -11.31 -47.35 -0.98
N TYR A 313 -10.77 -48.37 -1.63
CA TYR A 313 -9.93 -48.27 -2.82
C TYR A 313 -10.72 -48.67 -4.07
N ALA A 314 -10.30 -48.17 -5.24
CA ALA A 314 -10.81 -48.63 -6.52
C ALA A 314 -10.51 -50.13 -6.73
N GLU A 315 -11.22 -50.79 -7.63
CA GLU A 315 -10.98 -52.21 -7.93
C GLU A 315 -9.56 -52.43 -8.45
N GLU A 316 -9.11 -51.58 -9.36
CA GLU A 316 -7.77 -51.60 -9.94
C GLU A 316 -6.68 -51.41 -8.86
N ASP A 317 -6.93 -50.52 -7.90
CA ASP A 317 -6.00 -50.25 -6.80
C ASP A 317 -5.89 -51.44 -5.82
N ARG A 318 -7.00 -52.17 -5.63
CA ARG A 318 -7.04 -53.38 -4.80
C ARG A 318 -6.28 -54.52 -5.47
N GLU A 319 -6.48 -54.71 -6.77
CA GLU A 319 -5.75 -55.70 -7.57
C GLU A 319 -4.24 -55.40 -7.63
N ALA A 320 -3.86 -54.12 -7.69
CA ALA A 320 -2.46 -53.67 -7.62
C ALA A 320 -1.82 -53.84 -6.22
N GLY A 321 -2.59 -54.26 -5.21
CA GLY A 321 -2.13 -54.50 -3.83
C GLY A 321 -1.74 -53.22 -3.07
N LEU A 322 -2.26 -52.05 -3.47
CA LEU A 322 -1.94 -50.78 -2.81
C LEU A 322 -2.25 -50.73 -1.31
N PRO A 323 -3.38 -51.31 -0.82
CA PRO A 323 -3.65 -51.37 0.61
C PRO A 323 -2.55 -52.09 1.40
N GLN A 324 -2.09 -53.25 0.92
CA GLN A 324 -1.05 -54.04 1.58
C GLN A 324 0.31 -53.34 1.52
N LYS A 325 0.65 -52.72 0.38
CA LYS A 325 1.87 -51.89 0.26
C LYS A 325 1.87 -50.73 1.24
N ALA A 326 0.72 -50.06 1.42
CA ALA A 326 0.59 -48.96 2.37
C ALA A 326 0.82 -49.41 3.82
N LEU A 327 0.30 -50.58 4.23
CA LEU A 327 0.58 -51.13 5.56
C LEU A 327 2.04 -51.57 5.72
N ALA A 328 2.61 -52.20 4.70
CA ALA A 328 4.01 -52.63 4.71
C ALA A 328 4.97 -51.44 4.84
N GLU A 329 4.72 -50.38 4.06
CA GLU A 329 5.49 -49.14 4.12
C GLU A 329 5.34 -48.44 5.47
N ALA A 330 4.11 -48.35 6.01
CA ALA A 330 3.89 -47.81 7.35
C ALA A 330 4.69 -48.57 8.42
N ARG A 331 4.75 -49.90 8.31
CA ARG A 331 5.50 -50.75 9.24
C ARG A 331 7.01 -50.61 9.09
N GLU A 332 7.52 -50.50 7.86
CA GLU A 332 8.96 -50.41 7.59
C GLU A 332 9.52 -49.03 7.91
N LYS A 333 8.81 -47.98 7.49
CA LYS A 333 9.27 -46.58 7.59
C LYS A 333 8.70 -45.85 8.82
N GLY A 334 7.82 -46.50 9.58
CA GLY A 334 7.14 -45.92 10.74
C GLY A 334 5.95 -45.03 10.41
N LYS A 335 5.64 -44.79 9.13
CA LYS A 335 4.50 -43.99 8.65
C LYS A 335 4.27 -44.19 7.16
N PHE A 336 3.01 -44.13 6.72
CA PHE A 336 2.63 -44.00 5.32
C PHE A 336 1.75 -42.77 5.12
N GLU A 337 2.09 -41.96 4.13
CA GLU A 337 1.30 -40.80 3.72
C GLU A 337 1.07 -40.83 2.21
N ALA A 338 -0.18 -40.64 1.79
CA ALA A 338 -0.50 -40.49 0.38
C ALA A 338 -1.77 -39.67 0.17
N GLN A 339 -1.83 -39.01 -0.98
CA GLN A 339 -3.07 -38.43 -1.49
C GLN A 339 -3.57 -39.26 -2.66
N GLY A 340 -4.88 -39.45 -2.77
CA GLY A 340 -5.45 -40.18 -3.88
C GLY A 340 -6.96 -40.34 -3.79
N TRP A 341 -7.56 -40.83 -4.87
CA TRP A 341 -8.99 -41.11 -4.90
C TRP A 341 -9.35 -42.26 -3.96
N ARG A 342 -10.41 -42.06 -3.17
CA ARG A 342 -11.03 -43.08 -2.33
C ARG A 342 -12.52 -43.10 -2.61
N TYR A 343 -13.16 -44.22 -2.26
CA TYR A 343 -14.55 -44.46 -2.57
C TYR A 343 -15.38 -44.54 -1.29
N ARG A 344 -16.54 -43.90 -1.33
CA ARG A 344 -17.58 -44.00 -0.30
C ARG A 344 -18.46 -45.22 -0.57
N LYS A 345 -19.32 -45.57 0.40
CA LYS A 345 -20.29 -46.66 0.29
C LYS A 345 -21.19 -46.57 -0.94
N ASP A 346 -21.60 -45.36 -1.31
CA ASP A 346 -22.49 -45.09 -2.45
C ASP A 346 -21.77 -45.14 -3.82
N GLY A 347 -20.46 -45.42 -3.84
CA GLY A 347 -19.63 -45.46 -5.03
C GLY A 347 -19.09 -44.10 -5.47
N THR A 348 -19.43 -43.00 -4.79
CA THR A 348 -18.85 -41.69 -5.07
C THR A 348 -17.37 -41.67 -4.68
N ARG A 349 -16.53 -41.09 -5.55
CA ARG A 349 -15.11 -40.89 -5.26
C ARG A 349 -14.88 -39.56 -4.55
N PHE A 350 -13.86 -39.51 -3.71
CA PHE A 350 -13.39 -38.30 -3.05
C PHE A 350 -11.87 -38.27 -2.98
N TRP A 351 -11.29 -37.07 -3.04
CA TRP A 351 -9.84 -36.90 -2.98
C TRP A 351 -9.43 -36.95 -1.51
N ALA A 352 -8.71 -38.00 -1.12
CA ALA A 352 -8.38 -38.26 0.26
C ALA A 352 -6.90 -38.00 0.52
N SER A 353 -6.59 -37.29 1.61
CA SER A 353 -5.27 -37.35 2.24
C SER A 353 -5.32 -38.41 3.33
N VAL A 354 -4.43 -39.40 3.22
CA VAL A 354 -4.41 -40.58 4.08
C VAL A 354 -3.08 -40.65 4.81
N VAL A 355 -3.16 -40.85 6.12
CA VAL A 355 -2.03 -41.15 7.00
C VAL A 355 -2.27 -42.49 7.67
N ILE A 356 -1.26 -43.35 7.71
CA ILE A 356 -1.27 -44.64 8.42
C ILE A 356 -0.02 -44.74 9.28
N ASP A 357 -0.21 -44.83 10.60
CA ASP A 357 0.86 -44.94 11.58
C ASP A 357 0.77 -46.31 12.30
N PRO A 358 1.85 -47.09 12.39
CA PRO A 358 1.86 -48.34 13.15
C PRO A 358 1.83 -48.04 14.66
N ILE A 359 1.07 -48.82 15.41
CA ILE A 359 0.98 -48.73 16.87
C ILE A 359 1.58 -49.98 17.50
N TYR A 360 2.54 -49.77 18.39
CA TYR A 360 3.26 -50.82 19.09
C TYR A 360 2.95 -50.81 20.58
N HIS A 361 2.95 -51.98 21.19
CA HIS A 361 2.94 -52.16 22.65
C HIS A 361 3.99 -53.21 23.01
N GLU A 362 4.91 -52.84 23.89
CA GLU A 362 6.03 -53.70 24.33
C GLU A 362 6.86 -54.31 23.17
N GLY A 363 6.94 -53.61 22.04
CA GLY A 363 7.68 -54.05 20.84
C GLY A 363 6.86 -54.92 19.87
N GLU A 364 5.63 -55.31 20.22
CA GLU A 364 4.72 -56.01 19.33
C GLU A 364 3.79 -55.04 18.60
N LEU A 365 3.51 -55.31 17.32
CA LEU A 365 2.60 -54.51 16.50
C LEU A 365 1.15 -54.81 16.90
N LEU A 366 0.49 -53.85 17.55
CA LEU A 366 -0.94 -53.95 17.88
C LEU A 366 -1.84 -53.70 16.67
N GLY A 367 -1.39 -52.87 15.72
CA GLY A 367 -2.20 -52.48 14.57
C GLY A 367 -1.73 -51.16 13.97
N PHE A 368 -2.63 -50.46 13.29
CA PHE A 368 -2.34 -49.17 12.65
C PHE A 368 -3.43 -48.14 12.96
N ALA A 369 -3.03 -46.93 13.35
CA ALA A 369 -3.93 -45.79 13.32
C ALA A 369 -4.03 -45.26 11.90
N LYS A 370 -5.25 -45.09 11.41
CA LYS A 370 -5.53 -44.54 10.09
C LYS A 370 -6.35 -43.26 10.21
N ILE A 371 -5.81 -42.19 9.64
CA ILE A 371 -6.46 -40.90 9.54
C ILE A 371 -6.72 -40.61 8.07
N THR A 372 -7.94 -40.22 7.72
CA THR A 372 -8.30 -39.83 6.36
C THR A 372 -9.07 -38.52 6.39
N ARG A 373 -8.61 -37.53 5.61
CA ARG A 373 -9.30 -36.25 5.41
C ARG A 373 -9.76 -36.13 3.96
N ASP A 374 -10.99 -35.65 3.78
CA ASP A 374 -11.55 -35.34 2.46
C ASP A 374 -11.10 -33.94 2.01
N PHE A 375 -10.50 -33.86 0.83
CA PHE A 375 -9.99 -32.64 0.20
C PHE A 375 -10.68 -32.33 -1.14
N THR A 376 -11.82 -32.97 -1.43
CA THR A 376 -12.47 -32.87 -2.74
C THR A 376 -12.82 -31.42 -3.11
N ASP A 377 -13.45 -30.68 -2.21
CA ASP A 377 -13.86 -29.28 -2.46
C ASP A 377 -12.66 -28.36 -2.68
N GLN A 378 -11.60 -28.56 -1.90
CA GLN A 378 -10.36 -27.78 -2.02
C GLN A 378 -9.65 -28.07 -3.34
N LYS A 379 -9.58 -29.35 -3.76
CA LYS A 379 -8.95 -29.76 -5.02
C LYS A 379 -9.71 -29.20 -6.23
N GLN A 380 -11.04 -29.26 -6.22
CA GLN A 380 -11.88 -28.69 -7.29
C GLN A 380 -11.76 -27.17 -7.36
N SER A 381 -11.71 -26.49 -6.20
CA SER A 381 -11.52 -25.05 -6.14
C SER A 381 -10.15 -24.63 -6.69
N GLN A 382 -9.11 -25.39 -6.35
CA GLN A 382 -7.76 -25.14 -6.86
C GLN A 382 -7.67 -25.31 -8.38
N GLU A 383 -8.22 -26.40 -8.93
CA GLU A 383 -8.22 -26.64 -10.38
C GLU A 383 -9.03 -25.57 -11.14
N LYS A 384 -10.12 -25.06 -10.55
CA LYS A 384 -10.89 -23.96 -11.12
C LYS A 384 -10.09 -22.66 -11.13
N VAL A 385 -9.40 -22.34 -10.05
CA VAL A 385 -8.55 -21.14 -9.97
C VAL A 385 -7.40 -21.23 -10.99
N GLU A 386 -6.72 -22.37 -11.08
CA GLU A 386 -5.62 -22.57 -12.05
C GLU A 386 -6.10 -22.38 -13.49
N ARG A 387 -7.29 -22.91 -13.85
CA ARG A 387 -7.88 -22.72 -15.17
C ARG A 387 -8.19 -21.26 -15.49
N LEU A 388 -8.84 -20.56 -14.56
CA LEU A 388 -9.17 -19.13 -14.73
C LEU A 388 -7.91 -18.27 -14.86
N LEU A 389 -6.84 -18.63 -14.14
CA LEU A 389 -5.56 -17.92 -14.20
C LEU A 389 -4.87 -18.11 -15.57
N GLU A 390 -5.00 -19.28 -16.18
CA GLU A 390 -4.46 -19.55 -17.51
C GLU A 390 -5.27 -18.81 -18.59
N GLU A 391 -6.60 -18.88 -18.54
CA GLU A 391 -7.49 -18.10 -19.43
C GLU A 391 -7.21 -16.59 -19.33
N GLN A 392 -6.99 -16.07 -18.10
CA GLN A 392 -6.64 -14.67 -17.89
C GLN A 392 -5.28 -14.34 -18.51
N ARG A 393 -4.27 -15.21 -18.37
CA ARG A 393 -2.93 -14.99 -18.95
C ARG A 393 -2.95 -14.98 -20.47
N GLU A 394 -3.69 -15.88 -21.10
CA GLU A 394 -3.85 -15.88 -22.57
C GLU A 394 -4.52 -14.59 -23.02
N THR A 395 -5.65 -14.22 -22.40
CA THR A 395 -6.36 -12.98 -22.72
C THR A 395 -5.48 -11.74 -22.54
N SER A 396 -4.68 -11.68 -21.46
CA SER A 396 -3.75 -10.58 -21.22
C SER A 396 -2.66 -10.49 -22.30
N ARG A 397 -2.12 -11.63 -22.76
CA ARG A 397 -1.12 -11.65 -23.85
C ARG A 397 -1.72 -11.21 -25.18
N GLU A 398 -2.91 -11.68 -25.52
CA GLU A 398 -3.62 -11.25 -26.73
C GLU A 398 -3.86 -9.74 -26.73
N LEU A 399 -4.26 -9.19 -25.58
CA LEU A 399 -4.47 -7.77 -25.41
C LEU A 399 -3.17 -6.96 -25.54
N GLU A 400 -2.06 -7.42 -24.95
CA GLU A 400 -0.74 -6.77 -25.08
C GLU A 400 -0.29 -6.70 -26.54
N VAL A 401 -0.41 -7.80 -27.28
CA VAL A 401 -0.05 -7.84 -28.71
C VAL A 401 -0.95 -6.92 -29.52
N ALA A 402 -2.27 -6.92 -29.29
CA ALA A 402 -3.20 -6.03 -29.98
C ALA A 402 -2.88 -4.54 -29.72
N LEU A 403 -2.51 -4.20 -28.48
CA LEU A 403 -2.14 -2.84 -28.09
C LEU A 403 -0.85 -2.38 -28.78
N GLU A 404 0.17 -3.24 -28.86
CA GLU A 404 1.40 -2.93 -29.58
C GLU A 404 1.15 -2.68 -31.07
N VAL A 405 0.36 -3.55 -31.72
CA VAL A 405 0.00 -3.39 -33.15
C VAL A 405 -0.75 -2.08 -33.37
N ALA A 406 -1.73 -1.76 -32.51
CA ALA A 406 -2.48 -0.52 -32.62
C ALA A 406 -1.59 0.72 -32.44
N ARG A 407 -0.67 0.70 -31.46
CA ARG A 407 0.29 1.80 -31.23
C ARG A 407 1.26 1.96 -32.40
N ALA A 408 1.82 0.87 -32.90
CA ALA A 408 2.71 0.89 -34.05
C ALA A 408 2.00 1.45 -35.30
N ALA A 409 0.76 1.04 -35.56
CA ALA A 409 -0.06 1.57 -36.64
C ALA A 409 -0.32 3.08 -36.49
N SER A 410 -0.64 3.56 -35.28
CA SER A 410 -0.87 4.98 -34.99
C SER A 410 0.39 5.83 -35.22
N VAL A 411 1.56 5.34 -34.79
CA VAL A 411 2.84 6.02 -34.99
C VAL A 411 3.20 6.06 -36.47
N ALA A 412 3.02 4.94 -37.19
CA ALA A 412 3.25 4.88 -38.63
C ALA A 412 2.31 5.80 -39.42
N LYS A 413 1.01 5.84 -39.08
CA LYS A 413 0.02 6.78 -39.65
C LYS A 413 0.48 8.22 -39.48
N SER A 414 0.93 8.58 -38.28
CA SER A 414 1.38 9.94 -37.96
C SER A 414 2.65 10.33 -38.72
N ALA A 415 3.63 9.42 -38.80
CA ALA A 415 4.87 9.66 -39.54
C ALA A 415 4.64 9.76 -41.05
N PHE A 416 3.76 8.91 -41.60
CA PHE A 416 3.36 8.96 -42.99
C PHE A 416 2.72 10.31 -43.35
N LEU A 417 1.76 10.77 -42.54
CA LEU A 417 1.09 12.05 -42.78
C LEU A 417 2.06 13.23 -42.67
N ALA A 418 2.98 13.22 -41.71
CA ALA A 418 4.01 14.25 -41.57
C ALA A 418 4.93 14.33 -42.80
N ASN A 419 5.35 13.19 -43.37
CA ASN A 419 6.19 13.17 -44.57
C ASN A 419 5.41 13.59 -45.82
N MET A 420 4.19 13.07 -45.98
CA MET A 420 3.28 13.46 -47.08
C MET A 420 2.98 14.95 -47.07
N SER A 421 2.87 15.58 -45.89
CA SER A 421 2.75 17.04 -45.79
C SER A 421 3.84 17.76 -46.56
N HIS A 422 5.09 17.35 -46.34
CA HIS A 422 6.25 18.05 -46.87
C HIS A 422 6.36 17.80 -48.37
N GLU A 423 6.09 16.56 -48.80
CA GLU A 423 6.10 16.17 -50.21
C GLU A 423 4.98 16.81 -51.03
N ILE A 424 3.84 17.15 -50.42
CA ILE A 424 2.76 17.85 -51.13
C ILE A 424 2.96 19.37 -51.05
N ARG A 425 3.44 19.91 -49.93
CA ARG A 425 3.63 21.37 -49.75
C ARG A 425 4.66 21.93 -50.72
N THR A 426 5.77 21.25 -50.95
CA THR A 426 6.85 21.71 -51.85
C THR A 426 6.38 21.94 -53.29
N PRO A 427 5.78 20.96 -54.00
CA PRO A 427 5.28 21.20 -55.35
C PRO A 427 4.12 22.20 -55.38
N MET A 428 3.25 22.22 -54.36
CA MET A 428 2.16 23.19 -54.28
C MET A 428 2.63 24.63 -54.15
N ASN A 429 3.66 24.87 -53.34
CA ASN A 429 4.29 26.19 -53.22
C ASN A 429 4.93 26.63 -54.54
N GLY A 430 5.52 25.70 -55.30
CA GLY A 430 6.04 25.99 -56.64
C GLY A 430 4.95 26.38 -57.63
N VAL A 431 3.81 25.66 -57.64
CA VAL A 431 2.64 25.99 -58.49
C VAL A 431 2.06 27.36 -58.11
N LEU A 432 1.95 27.66 -56.82
CA LEU A 432 1.45 28.94 -56.33
C LEU A 432 2.40 30.09 -56.64
N GLY A 433 3.70 29.90 -56.46
CA GLY A 433 4.71 30.90 -56.84
C GLY A 433 4.65 31.23 -58.33
N MET A 434 4.50 30.21 -59.19
CA MET A 434 4.32 30.43 -60.63
C MET A 434 3.00 31.10 -60.99
N ALA A 435 1.90 30.74 -60.33
CA ALA A 435 0.62 31.39 -60.53
C ALA A 435 0.65 32.86 -60.09
N GLU A 436 1.34 33.17 -58.99
CA GLU A 436 1.52 34.53 -58.49
C GLU A 436 2.37 35.39 -59.44
N LEU A 437 3.48 34.84 -59.95
CA LEU A 437 4.29 35.48 -60.98
C LEU A 437 3.49 35.76 -62.26
N LEU A 438 2.62 34.83 -62.66
CA LEU A 438 1.71 35.03 -63.79
C LEU A 438 0.73 36.18 -63.51
N VAL A 439 0.10 36.23 -62.34
CA VAL A 439 -0.83 37.32 -61.96
C VAL A 439 -0.15 38.69 -61.97
N GLN A 440 1.15 38.75 -61.65
CA GLN A 440 1.94 39.99 -61.65
C GLN A 440 2.42 40.42 -63.04
N ALA A 441 2.43 39.53 -64.04
CA ALA A 441 2.79 39.86 -65.41
C ALA A 441 1.70 40.67 -66.14
N GLU A 442 2.07 41.32 -67.25
CA GLU A 442 1.10 41.95 -68.17
C GLU A 442 0.32 40.88 -68.95
N LEU A 443 -0.67 40.28 -68.28
CA LEU A 443 -1.57 39.30 -68.85
C LEU A 443 -2.83 39.93 -69.45
N GLY A 444 -3.36 39.32 -70.51
CA GLY A 444 -4.72 39.57 -70.96
C GLY A 444 -5.76 39.14 -69.91
N ALA A 445 -6.98 39.67 -70.01
CA ALA A 445 -8.04 39.43 -69.01
C ALA A 445 -8.35 37.94 -68.79
N ARG A 446 -8.21 37.10 -69.83
CA ARG A 446 -8.47 35.67 -69.76
C ARG A 446 -7.32 34.90 -69.10
N GLU A 447 -6.08 35.22 -69.43
CA GLU A 447 -4.89 34.63 -68.79
C GLU A 447 -4.79 35.00 -67.31
N ARG A 448 -5.11 36.26 -66.96
CA ARG A 448 -5.16 36.71 -65.55
C ARG A 448 -6.22 35.93 -64.76
N MET A 449 -7.42 35.77 -65.31
CA MET A 449 -8.48 34.96 -64.70
C MET A 449 -8.03 33.50 -64.46
N PHE A 450 -7.32 32.88 -65.41
CA PHE A 450 -6.78 31.53 -65.22
C PHE A 450 -5.71 31.47 -64.12
N ALA A 451 -4.78 32.43 -64.11
CA ALA A 451 -3.73 32.50 -63.10
C ALA A 451 -4.31 32.73 -61.69
N GLU A 452 -5.28 33.65 -61.55
CA GLU A 452 -6.01 33.88 -60.30
C GLU A 452 -6.78 32.64 -59.84
N THR A 453 -7.39 31.90 -60.77
CA THR A 453 -8.13 30.67 -60.45
C THR A 453 -7.19 29.56 -59.96
N ILE A 454 -6.03 29.39 -60.60
CA ILE A 454 -4.99 28.45 -60.16
C ILE A 454 -4.47 28.85 -58.78
N TYR A 455 -4.22 30.13 -58.56
CA TYR A 455 -3.73 30.65 -57.28
C TYR A 455 -4.75 30.42 -56.15
N LYS A 456 -6.02 30.79 -56.35
CA LYS A 456 -7.11 30.56 -55.39
C LYS A 456 -7.29 29.07 -55.09
N SER A 457 -7.29 28.22 -56.12
CA SER A 457 -7.46 26.77 -55.96
C SER A 457 -6.28 26.12 -55.23
N GLY A 458 -5.05 26.56 -55.50
CA GLY A 458 -3.86 26.06 -54.82
C GLY A 458 -3.81 26.44 -53.34
N ASN A 459 -4.20 27.66 -52.99
CA ASN A 459 -4.30 28.12 -51.60
C ASN A 459 -5.40 27.37 -50.84
N ALA A 460 -6.54 27.13 -51.47
CA ALA A 460 -7.60 26.30 -50.89
C ALA A 460 -7.08 24.87 -50.60
N LEU A 461 -6.37 24.24 -51.54
CA LEU A 461 -5.81 22.91 -51.34
C LEU A 461 -4.75 22.86 -50.23
N LEU A 462 -3.85 23.85 -50.15
CA LEU A 462 -2.89 23.95 -49.06
C LEU A 462 -3.57 24.07 -47.69
N THR A 463 -4.68 24.81 -47.62
CA THR A 463 -5.48 24.91 -46.39
C THR A 463 -6.02 23.55 -45.98
N VAL A 464 -6.61 22.80 -46.91
CA VAL A 464 -7.10 21.43 -46.64
C VAL A 464 -5.98 20.50 -46.15
N ILE A 465 -4.82 20.55 -46.79
CA ILE A 465 -3.67 19.74 -46.40
C ILE A 465 -3.22 20.11 -44.99
N ASN A 466 -3.07 21.40 -44.70
CA ASN A 466 -2.66 21.86 -43.38
C ASN A 466 -3.69 21.48 -42.31
N ASP A 467 -5.00 21.56 -42.59
CA ASP A 467 -6.06 21.13 -41.66
C ASP A 467 -5.96 19.64 -41.32
N VAL A 468 -5.78 18.77 -42.32
CA VAL A 468 -5.60 17.31 -42.12
C VAL A 468 -4.38 17.02 -41.25
N LEU A 469 -3.31 17.80 -41.43
CA LEU A 469 -2.06 17.61 -40.70
C LEU A 469 -2.11 18.14 -39.29
N ASP A 470 -2.70 19.32 -39.08
CA ASP A 470 -2.96 19.87 -37.77
C ASP A 470 -3.83 18.88 -36.99
N PHE A 471 -4.91 18.39 -37.60
CA PHE A 471 -5.75 17.34 -37.01
C PHE A 471 -4.93 16.10 -36.62
N SER A 472 -4.11 15.57 -37.52
CA SER A 472 -3.28 14.38 -37.27
C SER A 472 -2.22 14.59 -36.18
N LYS A 473 -1.63 15.79 -36.10
CA LYS A 473 -0.66 16.14 -35.05
C LYS A 473 -1.34 16.25 -33.69
N ILE A 474 -2.57 16.77 -33.65
CA ILE A 474 -3.35 16.87 -32.44
C ILE A 474 -3.79 15.47 -31.95
N GLU A 475 -4.27 14.60 -32.85
CA GLU A 475 -4.62 13.20 -32.54
C GLU A 475 -3.41 12.45 -31.93
N ALA A 476 -2.22 12.70 -32.47
CA ALA A 476 -0.97 12.12 -31.99
C ALA A 476 -0.39 12.78 -30.72
N GLY A 477 -1.02 13.83 -30.18
CA GLY A 477 -0.53 14.56 -29.00
C GLY A 477 0.79 15.30 -29.22
N LYS A 478 1.11 15.68 -30.47
CA LYS A 478 2.39 16.32 -30.87
C LYS A 478 2.30 17.84 -31.03
N ILE A 479 1.18 18.46 -30.63
CA ILE A 479 1.08 19.93 -30.60
C ILE A 479 1.61 20.43 -29.27
N GLU A 480 2.62 21.29 -29.34
CA GLU A 480 3.11 22.07 -28.22
C GLU A 480 2.48 23.47 -28.29
N LEU A 481 1.98 23.96 -27.16
CA LEU A 481 1.48 25.34 -27.02
C LEU A 481 2.64 26.26 -26.70
N ASP A 482 2.63 27.48 -27.26
CA ASP A 482 3.63 28.52 -26.99
C ASP A 482 2.98 29.69 -26.22
N PRO A 483 2.83 29.58 -24.88
CA PRO A 483 2.18 30.61 -24.08
C PRO A 483 3.09 31.84 -23.98
N VAL A 484 2.66 32.94 -24.60
CA VAL A 484 3.34 34.24 -24.57
C VAL A 484 2.36 35.34 -24.17
N PRO A 485 2.82 36.47 -23.59
CA PRO A 485 1.97 37.64 -23.40
C PRO A 485 1.50 38.20 -24.74
N PHE A 486 0.19 38.35 -24.93
CA PHE A 486 -0.38 38.97 -26.14
C PHE A 486 -1.64 39.80 -25.85
N ASP A 487 -1.95 40.74 -26.75
CA ASP A 487 -3.17 41.56 -26.70
C ASP A 487 -4.36 40.78 -27.29
N LEU A 488 -5.25 40.30 -26.41
CA LEU A 488 -6.43 39.54 -26.81
C LEU A 488 -7.39 40.38 -27.67
N ARG A 489 -7.56 41.67 -27.33
CA ARG A 489 -8.42 42.59 -28.07
C ARG A 489 -7.86 42.80 -29.48
N GLY A 490 -6.57 43.10 -29.57
CA GLY A 490 -5.86 43.25 -30.84
C GLY A 490 -5.95 41.99 -31.71
N ALA A 491 -5.83 40.80 -31.11
CA ALA A 491 -5.94 39.54 -31.84
C ALA A 491 -7.33 39.32 -32.46
N VAL A 492 -8.41 39.68 -31.75
CA VAL A 492 -9.78 39.63 -32.29
C VAL A 492 -10.00 40.69 -33.36
N GLU A 493 -9.57 41.94 -33.12
CA GLU A 493 -9.65 43.05 -34.08
C GLU A 493 -8.90 42.71 -35.39
N ASP A 494 -7.74 42.06 -35.31
CA ASP A 494 -6.95 41.61 -36.47
C ASP A 494 -7.70 40.58 -37.31
N VAL A 495 -8.34 39.58 -36.67
CA VAL A 495 -9.14 38.57 -37.39
C VAL A 495 -10.36 39.20 -38.04
N ALA A 496 -11.04 40.12 -37.35
CA ALA A 496 -12.18 40.83 -37.92
C ALA A 496 -11.77 41.69 -39.13
N THR A 497 -10.62 42.37 -39.05
CA THR A 497 -10.06 43.14 -40.17
C THR A 497 -9.76 42.24 -41.37
N LEU A 498 -9.21 41.04 -41.14
CA LEU A 498 -8.91 40.08 -42.20
C LEU A 498 -10.17 39.62 -42.94
N LEU A 499 -11.28 39.42 -42.22
CA LEU A 499 -12.55 38.92 -42.78
C LEU A 499 -13.45 40.03 -43.33
N ALA A 500 -13.17 41.29 -43.00
CA ALA A 500 -13.99 42.45 -43.37
C ALA A 500 -14.18 42.58 -44.88
N ALA A 501 -13.13 42.36 -45.68
CA ALA A 501 -13.23 42.44 -47.14
C ALA A 501 -14.22 41.40 -47.71
N THR A 502 -14.16 40.15 -47.25
CA THR A 502 -15.05 39.07 -47.69
C THR A 502 -16.49 39.27 -47.18
N ALA A 503 -16.66 39.78 -45.97
CA ALA A 503 -17.97 40.13 -45.44
C ALA A 503 -18.61 41.27 -46.27
N HIS A 504 -17.83 42.30 -46.61
CA HIS A 504 -18.28 43.42 -47.41
C HIS A 504 -18.68 43.02 -48.84
N GLU A 505 -17.93 42.13 -49.50
CA GLU A 505 -18.31 41.58 -50.81
C GLU A 505 -19.71 40.92 -50.80
N LYS A 506 -20.15 40.44 -49.63
CA LYS A 506 -21.49 39.86 -49.41
C LYS A 506 -22.51 40.85 -48.84
N GLY A 507 -22.12 42.09 -48.54
CA GLY A 507 -22.98 43.06 -47.86
C GLY A 507 -23.29 42.70 -46.40
N ILE A 508 -22.36 42.03 -45.71
CA ILE A 508 -22.48 41.64 -44.30
C ILE A 508 -21.60 42.56 -43.46
N GLU A 509 -22.14 43.08 -42.37
CA GLU A 509 -21.39 43.90 -41.41
C GLU A 509 -20.64 43.01 -40.40
N ILE A 510 -19.42 43.41 -40.03
CA ILE A 510 -18.64 42.71 -39.01
C ILE A 510 -18.33 43.66 -37.86
N ALA A 511 -18.68 43.26 -36.64
CA ALA A 511 -18.56 44.07 -35.44
C ALA A 511 -17.75 43.33 -34.37
N VAL A 512 -16.96 44.08 -33.60
CA VAL A 512 -16.15 43.57 -32.49
C VAL A 512 -16.48 44.33 -31.23
N ARG A 513 -16.83 43.61 -30.16
CA ARG A 513 -17.10 44.16 -28.84
C ARG A 513 -16.28 43.41 -27.80
N CYS A 514 -15.44 44.11 -27.05
CA CYS A 514 -14.68 43.46 -25.97
C CYS A 514 -14.90 44.19 -24.66
N ASP A 515 -15.19 43.42 -23.62
CA ASP A 515 -15.50 43.90 -22.28
C ASP A 515 -14.45 44.89 -21.75
N PRO A 516 -14.87 45.99 -21.09
CA PRO A 516 -13.93 46.98 -20.54
C PRO A 516 -12.98 46.44 -19.46
N ALA A 517 -13.35 45.37 -18.76
CA ALA A 517 -12.53 44.75 -17.73
C ALA A 517 -11.42 43.83 -18.30
N LEU A 518 -11.37 43.65 -19.62
CA LEU A 518 -10.35 42.85 -20.29
C LEU A 518 -8.93 43.41 -20.04
N PRO A 519 -7.99 42.61 -19.50
CA PRO A 519 -6.60 43.00 -19.33
C PRO A 519 -5.96 43.42 -20.66
N ALA A 520 -5.00 44.35 -20.59
CA ALA A 520 -4.28 44.81 -21.78
C ALA A 520 -3.47 43.68 -22.44
N MET A 521 -2.95 42.74 -21.64
CA MET A 521 -2.18 41.59 -22.09
C MET A 521 -2.63 40.34 -21.31
N VAL A 522 -2.77 39.22 -22.01
CA VAL A 522 -3.06 37.90 -21.43
C VAL A 522 -1.95 36.92 -21.81
N GLU A 523 -1.71 35.90 -20.98
CA GLU A 523 -0.80 34.81 -21.30
C GLU A 523 -1.54 33.70 -22.06
N GLY A 524 -1.00 33.32 -23.23
CA GLY A 524 -1.51 32.20 -24.03
C GLY A 524 -0.88 32.14 -25.41
N ASP A 525 -1.34 31.21 -26.25
CA ASP A 525 -0.84 31.06 -27.61
C ASP A 525 -1.67 31.92 -28.59
N ALA A 526 -1.13 33.09 -28.95
CA ALA A 526 -1.79 34.04 -29.85
C ALA A 526 -2.07 33.44 -31.24
N GLY A 527 -1.19 32.57 -31.73
CA GLY A 527 -1.34 31.94 -33.05
C GLY A 527 -2.52 30.97 -33.07
N ARG A 528 -2.60 30.08 -32.08
CA ARG A 528 -3.71 29.13 -31.93
C ARG A 528 -5.03 29.82 -31.62
N PHE A 529 -4.99 30.87 -30.80
CA PHE A 529 -6.17 31.71 -30.57
C PHE A 529 -6.70 32.32 -31.86
N ARG A 530 -5.85 32.99 -32.66
CA ARG A 530 -6.27 33.55 -33.96
C ARG A 530 -6.79 32.47 -34.90
N GLN A 531 -6.20 31.27 -34.91
CA GLN A 531 -6.67 30.14 -35.71
C GLN A 531 -8.11 29.74 -35.33
N ILE A 532 -8.41 29.63 -34.04
CA ILE A 532 -9.75 29.33 -33.54
C ILE A 532 -10.75 30.41 -33.98
N ILE A 533 -10.45 31.68 -33.72
CA ILE A 533 -11.37 32.79 -34.04
C ILE A 533 -11.56 32.95 -35.55
N THR A 534 -10.50 32.81 -36.34
CA THR A 534 -10.59 32.88 -37.82
C THR A 534 -11.52 31.81 -38.37
N ASN A 535 -11.50 30.62 -37.79
CA ASN A 535 -12.36 29.52 -38.20
C ASN A 535 -13.82 29.75 -37.80
N LEU A 536 -14.08 30.19 -36.56
CA LEU A 536 -15.44 30.49 -36.10
C LEU A 536 -16.04 31.69 -36.85
N ALA A 537 -15.33 32.82 -36.93
CA ALA A 537 -15.78 34.02 -37.63
C ALA A 537 -15.82 33.82 -39.15
N GLY A 538 -14.90 33.06 -39.72
CA GLY A 538 -14.93 32.68 -41.13
C GLY A 538 -16.16 31.85 -41.48
N ASN A 539 -16.56 30.90 -40.60
CA ASN A 539 -17.81 30.17 -40.76
C ASN A 539 -19.03 31.09 -40.65
N ALA A 540 -19.04 32.02 -39.69
CA ALA A 540 -20.11 33.01 -39.55
C ALA A 540 -20.31 33.85 -40.83
N VAL A 541 -19.24 34.40 -41.41
CA VAL A 541 -19.28 35.15 -42.69
C VAL A 541 -19.67 34.25 -43.86
N LYS A 542 -19.26 32.98 -43.83
CA LYS A 542 -19.59 32.01 -44.87
C LYS A 542 -21.09 31.70 -44.91
N PHE A 543 -21.71 31.44 -43.76
CA PHE A 543 -23.10 30.95 -43.64
C PHE A 543 -24.14 32.06 -43.41
N THR A 544 -23.71 33.31 -43.36
CA THR A 544 -24.59 34.48 -43.35
C THR A 544 -24.76 35.00 -44.77
N PRO A 545 -26.00 35.09 -45.30
CA PRO A 545 -26.25 35.69 -46.61
C PRO A 545 -26.42 37.21 -46.54
N GLU A 546 -27.05 37.70 -45.46
CA GLU A 546 -27.31 39.12 -45.20
C GLU A 546 -27.34 39.36 -43.67
N GLY A 547 -27.10 40.60 -43.24
CA GLY A 547 -27.08 40.99 -41.83
C GLY A 547 -25.68 41.21 -41.30
N HIS A 548 -25.34 40.61 -40.15
CA HIS A 548 -24.08 40.90 -39.47
C HIS A 548 -23.46 39.70 -38.75
N VAL A 549 -22.17 39.84 -38.45
CA VAL A 549 -21.38 38.95 -37.58
C VAL A 549 -20.81 39.77 -36.42
N LEU A 550 -21.13 39.38 -35.20
CA LEU A 550 -20.65 40.01 -33.97
C LEU A 550 -19.67 39.10 -33.24
N ILE A 551 -18.46 39.61 -32.99
CA ILE A 551 -17.46 38.94 -32.14
C ILE A 551 -17.42 39.64 -30.77
N CYS A 552 -17.84 38.94 -29.72
CA CYS A 552 -17.87 39.43 -28.35
C CYS A 552 -16.80 38.76 -27.50
N VAL A 553 -16.05 39.53 -26.72
CA VAL A 553 -15.16 39.03 -25.66
C VAL A 553 -15.73 39.47 -24.33
N VAL A 554 -16.16 38.51 -23.51
CA VAL A 554 -16.82 38.73 -22.22
C VAL A 554 -16.17 37.89 -21.11
N PRO A 555 -16.30 38.27 -19.82
CA PRO A 555 -15.85 37.45 -18.71
C PRO A 555 -16.59 36.10 -18.68
N GLY A 556 -15.85 35.00 -18.55
CA GLY A 556 -16.37 33.64 -18.38
C GLY A 556 -16.46 33.21 -16.91
N ALA A 557 -16.63 31.91 -16.67
CA ALA A 557 -16.57 31.35 -15.32
C ALA A 557 -15.11 31.37 -14.79
N ASP A 558 -14.92 31.40 -13.47
CA ASP A 558 -13.62 31.19 -12.82
C ASP A 558 -12.43 32.05 -13.34
N ARG A 559 -12.68 33.33 -13.67
CA ARG A 559 -11.68 34.28 -14.25
C ARG A 559 -11.21 33.91 -15.66
N ASN A 560 -11.95 33.06 -16.38
CA ASN A 560 -11.72 32.78 -17.79
C ASN A 560 -12.25 33.91 -18.68
N TRP A 561 -11.84 33.90 -19.95
CA TRP A 561 -12.37 34.77 -20.98
C TRP A 561 -13.18 33.96 -21.99
N ARG A 562 -14.41 34.41 -22.23
CA ARG A 562 -15.33 33.81 -23.19
C ARG A 562 -15.36 34.66 -24.45
N VAL A 563 -15.18 34.02 -25.60
CA VAL A 563 -15.29 34.65 -26.92
C VAL A 563 -16.47 34.06 -27.65
N GLU A 564 -17.42 34.90 -28.04
CA GLU A 564 -18.66 34.52 -28.72
C GLU A 564 -18.67 35.11 -30.13
N VAL A 565 -18.92 34.27 -31.13
CA VAL A 565 -19.11 34.66 -32.53
C VAL A 565 -20.56 34.40 -32.88
N THR A 566 -21.34 35.48 -33.00
CA THR A 566 -22.77 35.45 -33.33
C THR A 566 -22.97 35.86 -34.79
N ASP A 567 -23.71 35.05 -35.54
CA ASP A 567 -24.09 35.31 -36.92
C ASP A 567 -25.62 35.39 -37.04
N THR A 568 -26.13 36.18 -38.01
CA THR A 568 -27.55 36.24 -38.36
C THR A 568 -27.93 35.32 -39.52
N GLY A 569 -27.13 34.29 -39.77
CA GLY A 569 -27.22 33.43 -40.94
C GLY A 569 -28.29 32.33 -40.86
N ILE A 570 -28.07 31.28 -41.64
CA ILE A 570 -29.05 30.20 -41.83
C ILE A 570 -29.37 29.38 -40.58
N GLY A 571 -28.53 29.45 -39.54
CA GLY A 571 -28.65 28.64 -38.33
C GLY A 571 -28.47 27.13 -38.56
N ILE A 572 -28.50 26.35 -37.48
CA ILE A 572 -28.22 24.91 -37.47
C ILE A 572 -29.44 24.17 -36.90
N PRO A 573 -29.89 23.07 -37.55
CA PRO A 573 -30.92 22.18 -37.01
C PRO A 573 -30.54 21.56 -35.66
N ALA A 574 -31.52 21.42 -34.76
CA ALA A 574 -31.28 20.93 -33.39
C ALA A 574 -30.70 19.50 -33.35
N ASP A 575 -31.07 18.64 -34.31
CA ASP A 575 -30.58 17.27 -34.45
C ASP A 575 -29.11 17.19 -34.92
N LYS A 576 -28.54 18.31 -35.37
CA LYS A 576 -27.16 18.38 -35.86
C LYS A 576 -26.19 19.02 -34.86
N LEU A 577 -26.67 19.75 -33.86
CA LEU A 577 -25.84 20.51 -32.91
C LEU A 577 -24.77 19.68 -32.21
N ASP A 578 -25.07 18.44 -31.84
CA ASP A 578 -24.10 17.56 -31.15
C ASP A 578 -22.99 17.08 -32.10
N SER A 579 -23.32 16.90 -33.38
CA SER A 579 -22.44 16.33 -34.40
C SER A 579 -21.58 17.34 -35.15
N ILE A 580 -21.87 18.65 -35.09
CA ILE A 580 -21.16 19.65 -35.92
C ILE A 580 -19.67 19.78 -35.60
N PHE A 581 -19.25 19.36 -34.41
CA PHE A 581 -17.85 19.36 -34.00
C PHE A 581 -17.12 18.06 -34.34
N ASP A 582 -17.83 17.06 -34.89
CA ASP A 582 -17.25 15.78 -35.27
C ASP A 582 -16.50 15.87 -36.59
N GLU A 583 -15.59 14.91 -36.79
CA GLU A 583 -14.71 14.87 -37.95
C GLU A 583 -15.49 14.68 -39.24
N PHE A 584 -15.22 15.53 -40.24
CA PHE A 584 -15.88 15.50 -41.55
C PHE A 584 -17.40 15.72 -41.50
N ALA A 585 -17.94 16.18 -40.38
CA ALA A 585 -19.36 16.46 -40.25
C ALA A 585 -19.76 17.67 -41.12
N GLN A 586 -20.85 17.50 -41.88
CA GLN A 586 -21.48 18.54 -42.69
C GLN A 586 -23.00 18.50 -42.48
N VAL A 587 -23.63 19.68 -42.44
CA VAL A 587 -25.09 19.81 -42.17
C VAL A 587 -25.94 19.35 -43.37
N GLU A 588 -25.42 19.41 -44.60
CA GLU A 588 -26.03 18.87 -45.82
C GLU A 588 -25.20 17.71 -46.40
N GLU A 589 -25.81 16.55 -46.68
CA GLU A 589 -25.15 15.40 -47.35
C GLU A 589 -24.99 15.62 -48.87
N THR A 590 -25.68 16.59 -49.45
CA THR A 590 -25.57 16.94 -50.87
C THR A 590 -24.52 18.01 -51.08
N THR A 591 -23.61 17.75 -52.00
CA THR A 591 -22.60 18.67 -52.57
C THR A 591 -23.24 19.82 -53.36
N THR A 592 -24.25 20.48 -52.81
CA THR A 592 -24.80 21.73 -53.34
C THR A 592 -23.71 22.80 -53.22
N ARG A 593 -23.30 23.32 -54.38
CA ARG A 593 -22.02 23.99 -54.66
C ARG A 593 -21.80 25.34 -53.94
N ASP A 594 -22.67 25.74 -53.03
CA ASP A 594 -22.67 27.08 -52.47
C ASP A 594 -21.91 27.19 -51.13
N PHE A 595 -21.74 26.10 -50.36
CA PHE A 595 -21.13 26.16 -49.01
C PHE A 595 -20.15 25.01 -48.65
N GLY A 596 -19.42 24.44 -49.61
CA GLY A 596 -18.46 23.34 -49.36
C GLY A 596 -17.27 23.71 -48.46
N GLY A 597 -16.86 22.82 -47.55
CA GLY A 597 -15.68 22.95 -46.67
C GLY A 597 -15.14 21.57 -46.26
N THR A 598 -13.97 21.48 -45.62
CA THR A 598 -13.32 20.20 -45.26
C THR A 598 -14.05 19.42 -44.17
N GLY A 599 -14.92 20.08 -43.39
CA GLY A 599 -15.54 19.50 -42.20
C GLY A 599 -14.56 19.27 -41.04
N LEU A 600 -13.31 19.72 -41.15
CA LEU A 600 -12.29 19.57 -40.11
C LEU A 600 -12.16 20.80 -39.21
N GLY A 601 -12.57 21.97 -39.68
CA GLY A 601 -12.44 23.24 -38.96
C GLY A 601 -12.98 23.16 -37.53
N LEU A 602 -14.26 22.85 -37.34
CA LEU A 602 -14.86 22.83 -36.00
C LEU A 602 -14.26 21.74 -35.10
N ALA A 603 -13.88 20.59 -35.66
CA ALA A 603 -13.18 19.54 -34.94
C ALA A 603 -11.79 20.00 -34.43
N ILE A 604 -11.01 20.69 -35.28
CA ILE A 604 -9.72 21.30 -34.91
C ILE A 604 -9.93 22.36 -33.83
N THR A 605 -10.94 23.23 -33.97
CA THR A 605 -11.28 24.23 -32.95
C THR A 605 -11.58 23.58 -31.61
N ARG A 606 -12.46 22.58 -31.56
CA ARG A 606 -12.79 21.85 -30.33
C ARG A 606 -11.54 21.29 -29.65
N ARG A 607 -10.63 20.76 -30.45
CA ARG A 607 -9.43 20.11 -29.93
C ARG A 607 -8.34 21.09 -29.49
N LEU A 608 -8.16 22.21 -30.20
CA LEU A 608 -7.28 23.30 -29.79
C LEU A 608 -7.77 23.95 -28.49
N VAL A 609 -9.08 24.20 -28.36
CA VAL A 609 -9.68 24.74 -27.13
C VAL A 609 -9.47 23.79 -25.95
N GLN A 610 -9.68 22.48 -26.14
CA GLN A 610 -9.37 21.47 -25.12
C GLN A 610 -7.88 21.44 -24.73
N LEU A 611 -6.97 21.54 -25.71
CA LEU A 611 -5.53 21.60 -25.44
C LEU A 611 -5.16 22.86 -24.63
N MET A 612 -5.81 23.99 -24.90
CA MET A 612 -5.65 25.23 -24.16
C MET A 612 -6.38 25.24 -22.81
N GLY A 613 -6.96 24.10 -22.39
CA GLY A 613 -7.63 23.95 -21.09
C GLY A 613 -9.00 24.61 -21.00
N GLY A 614 -9.65 24.85 -22.14
CA GLY A 614 -10.94 25.52 -22.23
C GLY A 614 -12.09 24.66 -22.75
N GLU A 615 -13.24 25.29 -22.96
CA GLU A 615 -14.47 24.68 -23.47
C GLU A 615 -14.99 25.40 -24.72
N VAL A 616 -15.68 24.67 -25.60
CA VAL A 616 -16.32 25.21 -26.80
C VAL A 616 -17.77 24.75 -26.86
N GLY A 617 -18.65 25.58 -27.42
CA GLY A 617 -20.01 25.17 -27.71
C GLY A 617 -20.68 26.04 -28.76
N VAL A 618 -21.95 25.74 -28.99
CA VAL A 618 -22.81 26.43 -29.95
C VAL A 618 -24.21 26.58 -29.37
N ASN A 619 -24.86 27.68 -29.69
CA ASN A 619 -26.31 27.84 -29.57
C ASN A 619 -26.83 28.31 -30.92
N SER A 620 -27.77 27.60 -31.53
CA SER A 620 -28.25 27.95 -32.86
C SER A 620 -29.71 27.60 -33.03
N LYS A 621 -30.40 28.38 -33.85
CA LYS A 621 -31.77 28.12 -34.24
C LYS A 621 -31.88 28.32 -35.74
N LEU A 622 -32.44 27.31 -36.42
CA LEU A 622 -32.65 27.35 -37.86
C LEU A 622 -33.35 28.65 -38.30
N SER A 623 -32.77 29.29 -39.31
CA SER A 623 -33.15 30.58 -39.91
C SER A 623 -33.10 31.79 -38.97
N LYS A 624 -32.40 31.68 -37.84
CA LYS A 624 -32.18 32.80 -36.90
C LYS A 624 -30.70 33.05 -36.57
N GLY A 625 -29.79 32.35 -37.25
CA GLY A 625 -28.36 32.43 -36.99
C GLY A 625 -27.85 31.50 -35.88
N SER A 626 -26.55 31.63 -35.58
CA SER A 626 -25.84 30.82 -34.58
C SER A 626 -24.91 31.68 -33.73
N THR A 627 -24.69 31.24 -32.49
CA THR A 627 -23.67 31.76 -31.58
C THR A 627 -22.72 30.63 -31.24
N PHE A 628 -21.52 30.66 -31.81
CA PHE A 628 -20.42 29.80 -31.40
C PHE A 628 -19.65 30.48 -30.28
N TRP A 629 -19.23 29.73 -29.27
CA TRP A 629 -18.49 30.29 -28.16
C TRP A 629 -17.34 29.40 -27.74
N ILE A 630 -16.26 30.02 -27.28
CA ILE A 630 -15.15 29.36 -26.60
C ILE A 630 -14.92 30.04 -25.25
N GLU A 631 -14.43 29.29 -24.28
CA GLU A 631 -14.05 29.79 -22.97
C GLU A 631 -12.65 29.29 -22.64
N LEU A 632 -11.71 30.21 -22.42
CA LEU A 632 -10.28 29.91 -22.24
C LEU A 632 -9.75 30.48 -20.91
N PRO A 633 -8.90 29.74 -20.18
CA PRO A 633 -8.26 30.20 -18.95
C PRO A 633 -7.05 31.12 -19.23
N LEU A 634 -7.33 32.31 -19.78
CA LEU A 634 -6.32 33.31 -20.12
C LEU A 634 -6.05 34.24 -18.92
N SER A 635 -4.93 34.00 -18.23
CA SER A 635 -4.52 34.83 -17.09
C SER A 635 -3.92 36.15 -17.57
N ALA A 636 -4.09 37.23 -16.78
CA ALA A 636 -3.41 38.49 -17.04
C ALA A 636 -1.88 38.30 -16.92
N ALA A 637 -1.12 38.74 -17.92
CA ALA A 637 0.34 38.72 -17.85
C ALA A 637 0.82 39.76 -16.81
N ASN A 638 1.53 39.33 -15.77
CA ASN A 638 2.12 40.24 -14.78
C ASN A 638 3.44 40.83 -15.33
N ASP A 639 3.66 42.12 -15.10
CA ASP A 639 4.88 42.89 -15.41
C ASP A 639 5.21 43.14 -16.89
N ALA A 640 4.28 43.79 -17.59
CA ALA A 640 4.69 44.99 -18.31
C ALA A 640 3.94 46.13 -17.63
N GLU A 641 4.62 47.27 -17.38
CA GLU A 641 3.95 48.53 -17.05
C GLU A 641 2.66 48.56 -17.83
N ALA A 642 1.51 48.59 -17.15
CA ALA A 642 0.29 49.03 -17.78
C ALA A 642 0.68 50.39 -18.33
N VAL A 643 1.10 50.46 -19.59
CA VAL A 643 1.27 51.71 -20.31
C VAL A 643 -0.11 52.28 -20.12
N PRO A 644 -0.27 53.32 -19.28
CA PRO A 644 -1.55 53.97 -19.21
C PRO A 644 -1.71 54.40 -20.66
N ARG A 645 -2.66 53.82 -21.41
CA ARG A 645 -3.11 54.46 -22.64
C ARG A 645 -3.49 55.84 -22.14
N GLY A 646 -2.63 56.82 -22.41
CA GLY A 646 -2.63 58.09 -21.70
C GLY A 646 -4.03 58.65 -21.82
N GLU A 647 -4.82 58.53 -20.75
CA GLU A 647 -6.17 59.06 -20.69
C GLU A 647 -6.01 60.57 -20.58
N ALA A 648 -5.84 61.23 -21.73
CA ALA A 648 -6.43 62.53 -21.91
C ALA A 648 -7.94 62.30 -21.81
N LYS A 649 -8.43 62.28 -20.57
CA LYS A 649 -9.84 62.22 -20.21
C LYS A 649 -10.61 63.19 -21.14
N LEU A 650 -11.38 62.65 -22.09
CA LEU A 650 -12.18 63.44 -23.05
C LEU A 650 -13.44 64.01 -22.38
N TYR A 651 -13.38 64.26 -21.08
CA TYR A 651 -14.54 64.44 -20.22
C TYR A 651 -15.31 65.70 -20.60
N GLY A 652 -16.63 65.53 -20.77
CA GLY A 652 -17.56 66.63 -20.99
C GLY A 652 -17.70 67.11 -22.44
N ARG A 653 -17.05 66.45 -23.41
CA ARG A 653 -17.25 66.75 -24.84
C ARG A 653 -18.41 65.95 -25.41
N LYS A 654 -19.17 66.57 -26.31
CA LYS A 654 -20.40 65.99 -26.87
C LYS A 654 -20.19 65.53 -28.32
N VAL A 655 -20.48 64.26 -28.59
CA VAL A 655 -20.29 63.62 -29.90
C VAL A 655 -21.62 63.04 -30.38
N LEU A 656 -21.93 63.24 -31.66
CA LEU A 656 -23.05 62.59 -32.32
C LEU A 656 -22.57 61.32 -33.01
N LEU A 657 -23.24 60.19 -32.76
CA LEU A 657 -22.98 58.90 -33.37
C LEU A 657 -24.07 58.63 -34.41
N VAL A 658 -23.69 58.39 -35.66
CA VAL A 658 -24.64 58.22 -36.78
C VAL A 658 -24.28 56.96 -37.55
N ASP A 659 -25.15 55.95 -37.50
CA ASP A 659 -25.00 54.66 -38.16
C ASP A 659 -26.40 54.00 -38.23
N ASP A 660 -26.75 53.35 -39.33
CA ASP A 660 -28.05 52.67 -39.49
C ASP A 660 -28.09 51.32 -38.76
N VAL A 661 -26.92 50.79 -38.38
CA VAL A 661 -26.78 49.54 -37.65
C VAL A 661 -26.64 49.83 -36.16
N SER A 662 -27.71 49.54 -35.40
CA SER A 662 -27.77 49.72 -33.93
C SER A 662 -26.59 49.14 -33.15
N ILE A 663 -26.03 48.01 -33.58
CA ILE A 663 -24.86 47.38 -32.93
C ILE A 663 -23.61 48.26 -33.02
N ASN A 664 -23.41 48.93 -34.15
CA ASN A 664 -22.29 49.86 -34.31
C ASN A 664 -22.45 51.06 -33.36
N LEU A 665 -23.68 51.58 -33.24
CA LEU A 665 -23.99 52.66 -32.29
C LEU A 665 -23.72 52.23 -30.83
N ASP A 666 -24.11 51.02 -30.45
CA ASP A 666 -23.85 50.48 -29.10
C ASP A 666 -22.33 50.39 -28.81
N ILE A 667 -21.54 49.85 -29.75
CA ILE A 667 -20.08 49.70 -29.59
C ILE A 667 -19.39 51.07 -29.54
N LEU A 668 -19.77 51.99 -30.43
CA LEU A 668 -19.22 53.34 -30.47
C LEU A 668 -19.55 54.12 -29.19
N GLU A 669 -20.79 54.01 -28.70
CA GLU A 669 -21.19 54.65 -27.45
C GLU A 669 -20.44 54.07 -26.25
N GLU A 670 -20.33 52.73 -26.14
CA GLU A 670 -19.56 52.09 -25.06
C GLU A 670 -18.11 52.61 -25.02
N HIS A 671 -17.46 52.71 -26.17
CA HIS A 671 -16.11 53.28 -26.28
C HIS A 671 -16.05 54.74 -25.88
N CYS A 672 -16.97 55.56 -26.38
CA CYS A 672 -16.97 56.99 -26.12
C CYS A 672 -17.29 57.30 -24.64
N VAL A 673 -18.27 56.61 -24.05
CA VAL A 673 -18.61 56.70 -22.62
C VAL A 673 -17.44 56.26 -21.75
N ALA A 674 -16.74 55.18 -22.11
CA ALA A 674 -15.53 54.75 -21.40
C ALA A 674 -14.42 55.81 -21.40
N TRP A 675 -14.35 56.67 -22.42
CA TRP A 675 -13.41 57.79 -22.49
C TRP A 675 -13.93 59.10 -21.86
N GLY A 676 -15.15 59.11 -21.33
CA GLY A 676 -15.79 60.25 -20.66
C GLY A 676 -16.53 61.21 -21.60
N LEU A 677 -16.78 60.82 -22.86
CA LEU A 677 -17.58 61.60 -23.81
C LEU A 677 -19.07 61.48 -23.47
N THR A 678 -19.83 62.51 -23.83
CA THR A 678 -21.30 62.45 -23.86
C THR A 678 -21.75 62.18 -25.29
N CYS A 679 -22.51 61.11 -25.49
CA CYS A 679 -22.94 60.69 -26.82
C CYS A 679 -24.44 60.89 -27.01
N VAL A 680 -24.82 61.22 -28.24
CA VAL A 680 -26.20 61.15 -28.73
C VAL A 680 -26.19 60.27 -29.97
N ARG A 681 -27.24 59.47 -30.17
CA ARG A 681 -27.35 58.50 -31.26
C ARG A 681 -28.32 59.02 -32.32
N ALA A 682 -28.06 58.68 -33.58
CA ALA A 682 -28.97 58.84 -34.69
C ALA A 682 -28.89 57.59 -35.59
N GLU A 683 -30.04 57.02 -35.95
CA GLU A 683 -30.14 55.80 -36.78
C GLU A 683 -30.30 56.12 -38.27
N SER A 684 -30.33 57.41 -38.64
CA SER A 684 -30.43 57.86 -40.03
C SER A 684 -29.80 59.23 -40.24
N GLY A 685 -29.43 59.54 -41.49
CA GLY A 685 -28.93 60.86 -41.85
C GLY A 685 -29.92 61.99 -41.57
N ALA A 686 -31.22 61.76 -41.76
CA ALA A 686 -32.27 62.76 -41.49
C ALA A 686 -32.39 63.08 -40.00
N GLU A 687 -32.33 62.06 -39.14
CA GLU A 687 -32.32 62.24 -37.69
C GLU A 687 -31.05 62.96 -37.22
N ALA A 688 -29.90 62.60 -37.79
CA ALA A 688 -28.63 63.25 -37.49
C ALA A 688 -28.66 64.76 -37.78
N ILE A 689 -29.20 65.15 -38.94
CA ILE A 689 -29.37 66.57 -39.30
C ILE A 689 -30.28 67.28 -38.30
N ALA A 690 -31.44 66.70 -37.97
CA ALA A 690 -32.38 67.30 -37.02
C ALA A 690 -31.74 67.51 -35.63
N LEU A 691 -30.96 66.55 -35.15
CA LEU A 691 -30.23 66.65 -33.88
C LEU A 691 -29.11 67.70 -33.93
N LEU A 692 -28.37 67.78 -35.04
CA LEU A 692 -27.32 68.78 -35.25
C LEU A 692 -27.91 70.20 -35.23
N GLU A 693 -28.99 70.45 -35.97
CA GLU A 693 -29.68 71.74 -36.02
C GLU A 693 -30.26 72.11 -34.66
N GLN A 694 -30.93 71.18 -33.98
CA GLN A 694 -31.45 71.40 -32.63
C GLN A 694 -30.35 71.74 -31.62
N ALA A 695 -29.18 71.10 -31.72
CA ALA A 695 -28.05 71.38 -30.83
C ALA A 695 -27.35 72.71 -31.15
N ALA A 696 -27.31 73.13 -32.42
CA ALA A 696 -26.78 74.42 -32.85
C ALA A 696 -27.55 75.61 -32.24
N ASP A 697 -28.85 75.45 -32.01
CA ASP A 697 -29.71 76.45 -31.37
C ASP A 697 -29.55 76.52 -29.83
N THR A 698 -28.69 75.67 -29.24
CA THR A 698 -28.41 75.61 -27.80
C THR A 698 -26.97 76.02 -27.45
N THR A 699 -26.67 76.22 -26.17
CA THR A 699 -25.29 76.50 -25.71
C THR A 699 -24.36 75.27 -25.71
N GLU A 700 -24.82 74.10 -26.18
CA GLU A 700 -24.10 72.83 -26.14
C GLU A 700 -24.12 72.10 -27.52
N PRO A 701 -23.44 72.65 -28.54
CA PRO A 701 -23.33 72.03 -29.86
C PRO A 701 -22.47 70.75 -29.82
N PHE A 702 -22.62 69.91 -30.83
CA PHE A 702 -21.75 68.74 -31.00
C PHE A 702 -20.35 69.16 -31.46
N GLU A 703 -19.32 68.68 -30.78
CA GLU A 703 -17.93 68.97 -31.13
C GLU A 703 -17.40 68.05 -32.23
N ALA A 704 -17.93 66.84 -32.33
CA ALA A 704 -17.64 65.91 -33.41
C ALA A 704 -18.87 65.07 -33.78
N VAL A 705 -18.90 64.58 -35.01
CA VAL A 705 -19.83 63.56 -35.50
C VAL A 705 -19.04 62.37 -36.01
N LEU A 706 -19.36 61.17 -35.52
CA LEU A 706 -18.93 59.90 -36.10
C LEU A 706 -20.02 59.48 -37.08
N LEU A 707 -19.70 59.51 -38.37
CA LEU A 707 -20.68 59.44 -39.45
C LEU A 707 -20.42 58.24 -40.33
N ASP A 708 -21.34 57.30 -40.36
CA ASP A 708 -21.30 56.21 -41.31
C ASP A 708 -21.49 56.71 -42.75
N TYR A 709 -20.73 56.13 -43.68
CA TYR A 709 -20.86 56.46 -45.09
C TYR A 709 -22.13 55.83 -45.69
N HIS A 710 -22.38 54.54 -45.43
CA HIS A 710 -23.41 53.78 -46.12
C HIS A 710 -24.68 53.62 -45.31
N MET A 711 -25.55 54.63 -45.37
CA MET A 711 -26.87 54.57 -44.73
C MET A 711 -28.01 54.57 -45.77
N PRO A 712 -29.13 53.89 -45.51
CA PRO A 712 -30.33 53.91 -46.35
C PRO A 712 -30.93 55.32 -46.47
N GLU A 713 -31.56 55.60 -47.60
CA GLU A 713 -32.26 56.86 -47.95
C GLU A 713 -31.37 58.11 -48.05
N MET A 714 -30.54 58.38 -47.05
CA MET A 714 -29.60 59.51 -46.98
C MET A 714 -28.25 59.01 -46.51
N ASP A 715 -27.26 59.03 -47.40
CA ASP A 715 -25.90 58.57 -47.11
C ASP A 715 -25.11 59.59 -46.26
N GLY A 716 -23.98 59.15 -45.71
CA GLY A 716 -23.12 60.00 -44.88
C GLY A 716 -22.55 61.19 -45.65
N LEU A 717 -22.41 61.10 -46.97
CA LEU A 717 -21.89 62.21 -47.78
C LEU A 717 -22.90 63.36 -47.82
N ALA A 718 -24.19 63.07 -47.97
CA ALA A 718 -25.26 64.06 -47.92
C ALA A 718 -25.32 64.77 -46.55
N VAL A 719 -25.13 64.04 -45.45
CA VAL A 719 -25.06 64.63 -44.10
C VAL A 719 -23.83 65.52 -43.94
N ALA A 720 -22.66 65.08 -44.43
CA ALA A 720 -21.43 65.87 -44.40
C ALA A 720 -21.55 67.15 -45.24
N GLU A 721 -22.19 67.08 -46.42
CA GLU A 721 -22.48 68.24 -47.26
C GLU A 721 -23.40 69.24 -46.54
N HIS A 722 -24.43 68.76 -45.83
CA HIS A 722 -25.32 69.63 -45.05
C HIS A 722 -24.58 70.36 -43.92
N ILE A 723 -23.72 69.66 -43.18
CA ILE A 723 -22.89 70.26 -42.13
C ILE A 723 -21.97 71.34 -42.73
N ALA A 724 -21.30 71.03 -43.84
CA ALA A 724 -20.37 71.96 -44.49
C ALA A 724 -21.06 73.22 -45.06
N ASN A 725 -22.33 73.12 -45.47
CA ASN A 725 -23.11 74.22 -46.04
C ASN A 725 -23.88 75.04 -44.99
N THR A 726 -23.83 74.65 -43.71
CA THR A 726 -24.58 75.31 -42.62
C THR A 726 -23.62 76.02 -41.66
N GLU A 727 -23.59 77.35 -41.70
CA GLU A 727 -22.63 78.19 -40.92
C GLU A 727 -22.71 77.94 -39.40
N ALA A 728 -23.90 77.62 -38.87
CA ALA A 728 -24.08 77.29 -37.45
C ALA A 728 -23.43 75.96 -37.01
N LEU A 729 -23.06 75.09 -37.96
CA LEU A 729 -22.48 73.75 -37.73
C LEU A 729 -20.98 73.66 -38.07
N ASP A 730 -20.37 74.75 -38.56
CA ASP A 730 -18.93 74.85 -38.86
C ASP A 730 -17.97 74.39 -37.72
N PRO A 731 -18.26 74.57 -36.42
CA PRO A 731 -17.37 74.06 -35.37
C PRO A 731 -17.34 72.53 -35.25
N THR A 732 -18.33 71.80 -35.76
CA THR A 732 -18.46 70.34 -35.60
C THR A 732 -17.47 69.60 -36.50
N LYS A 733 -16.63 68.73 -35.91
CA LYS A 733 -15.66 67.91 -36.66
C LYS A 733 -16.31 66.65 -37.22
N ILE A 734 -16.19 66.45 -38.52
CA ILE A 734 -16.72 65.25 -39.19
C ILE A 734 -15.65 64.16 -39.22
N ILE A 735 -15.95 62.99 -38.64
CA ILE A 735 -15.11 61.78 -38.71
C ILE A 735 -15.93 60.71 -39.41
N VAL A 736 -15.43 60.22 -40.54
CA VAL A 736 -16.18 59.29 -41.39
C VAL A 736 -15.83 57.84 -41.04
N LEU A 737 -16.85 56.99 -40.90
CA LEU A 737 -16.71 55.55 -40.77
C LEU A 737 -17.11 54.92 -42.11
N SER A 738 -16.21 54.14 -42.71
CA SER A 738 -16.44 53.53 -44.02
C SER A 738 -16.10 52.04 -44.02
N SER A 739 -16.88 51.22 -44.69
CA SER A 739 -16.60 49.79 -44.88
C SER A 739 -15.54 49.53 -45.97
N VAL A 740 -15.07 50.56 -46.69
CA VAL A 740 -14.08 50.45 -47.80
C VAL A 740 -13.03 51.56 -47.76
N ASP A 741 -11.76 51.21 -48.05
CA ASP A 741 -10.67 52.16 -48.37
C ASP A 741 -10.77 52.60 -49.84
N ASN A 742 -11.82 53.37 -50.16
CA ASN A 742 -12.04 53.90 -51.51
C ASN A 742 -11.49 55.34 -51.61
N ASP A 743 -10.36 55.50 -52.29
CA ASP A 743 -9.69 56.79 -52.50
C ASP A 743 -10.63 57.86 -53.10
N ILE A 744 -11.60 57.45 -53.92
CA ILE A 744 -12.58 58.37 -54.53
C ILE A 744 -13.55 58.91 -53.47
N ALA A 745 -14.12 58.03 -52.64
CA ALA A 745 -15.05 58.42 -51.58
C ALA A 745 -14.35 59.29 -50.53
N ILE A 746 -13.12 58.93 -50.13
CA ILE A 746 -12.31 59.70 -49.18
C ILE A 746 -12.04 61.12 -49.71
N SER A 747 -11.81 61.27 -51.02
CA SER A 747 -11.61 62.59 -51.64
C SER A 747 -12.86 63.47 -51.60
N ALA A 748 -14.06 62.89 -51.76
CA ALA A 748 -15.33 63.60 -51.68
C ALA A 748 -15.58 64.13 -50.25
N PHE A 749 -15.41 63.29 -49.23
CA PHE A 749 -15.57 63.70 -47.83
C PHE A 749 -14.59 64.79 -47.39
N ARG A 750 -13.34 64.73 -47.87
CA ARG A 750 -12.35 65.80 -47.61
C ARG A 750 -12.74 67.14 -48.23
N ALA A 751 -13.41 67.12 -49.39
CA ALA A 751 -13.92 68.34 -50.01
C ALA A 751 -15.02 69.02 -49.16
N HIS A 752 -15.74 68.24 -48.34
CA HIS A 752 -16.78 68.68 -47.41
C HIS A 752 -16.30 68.76 -45.94
N GLY A 753 -15.00 68.93 -45.69
CA GLY A 753 -14.49 69.27 -44.35
C GLY A 753 -14.30 68.09 -43.39
N ALA A 754 -14.33 66.84 -43.86
CA ALA A 754 -14.00 65.69 -43.03
C ALA A 754 -12.58 65.78 -42.44
N SER A 755 -12.49 65.65 -41.12
CA SER A 755 -11.25 65.76 -40.36
C SER A 755 -10.39 64.50 -40.44
N ASP A 756 -11.03 63.33 -40.43
CA ASP A 756 -10.36 62.05 -40.59
C ASP A 756 -11.35 60.95 -41.02
N TYR A 757 -10.84 59.75 -41.30
CA TYR A 757 -11.64 58.60 -41.70
C TYR A 757 -11.13 57.29 -41.06
N LEU A 758 -12.05 56.38 -40.76
CA LEU A 758 -11.79 55.08 -40.16
C LEU A 758 -12.49 53.98 -40.95
N ILE A 759 -11.81 52.83 -41.04
CA ILE A 759 -12.34 51.65 -41.73
C ILE A 759 -13.05 50.75 -40.72
N LYS A 760 -14.24 50.26 -41.05
CA LYS A 760 -14.97 49.26 -40.25
C LYS A 760 -14.33 47.85 -40.43
N PRO A 761 -14.21 47.03 -39.38
CA PRO A 761 -14.60 47.29 -37.99
C PRO A 761 -13.66 48.30 -37.32
N VAL A 762 -14.25 49.30 -36.67
CA VAL A 762 -13.51 50.43 -36.10
C VAL A 762 -12.64 49.95 -34.93
N ARG A 763 -11.32 50.06 -35.07
CA ARG A 763 -10.39 49.73 -33.98
C ARG A 763 -10.45 50.79 -32.89
N SER A 764 -10.65 50.33 -31.66
CA SER A 764 -10.77 51.20 -30.47
C SER A 764 -9.60 52.17 -30.30
N GLY A 765 -8.36 51.72 -30.55
CA GLY A 765 -7.15 52.56 -30.46
C GLY A 765 -7.04 53.62 -31.56
N GLN A 766 -7.48 53.31 -32.78
CA GLN A 766 -7.49 54.27 -33.89
C GLN A 766 -8.56 55.35 -33.67
N LEU A 767 -9.77 54.95 -33.26
CA LEU A 767 -10.86 55.87 -32.95
C LEU A 767 -10.46 56.87 -31.86
N TYR A 768 -9.83 56.41 -30.77
CA TYR A 768 -9.32 57.29 -29.72
C TYR A 768 -8.29 58.30 -30.25
N THR A 769 -7.38 57.85 -31.10
CA THR A 769 -6.34 58.71 -31.70
C THR A 769 -6.95 59.79 -32.61
N VAL A 770 -7.95 59.40 -33.42
CA VAL A 770 -8.67 60.32 -34.30
C VAL A 770 -9.48 61.34 -33.49
N LEU A 771 -10.22 60.92 -32.47
CA LEU A 771 -10.99 61.82 -31.61
C LEU A 771 -10.09 62.80 -30.86
N THR A 772 -8.99 62.32 -30.24
CA THR A 772 -8.04 63.20 -29.54
C THR A 772 -7.38 64.21 -30.49
N SER A 773 -7.05 63.80 -31.71
CA SER A 773 -6.53 64.67 -32.78
C SER A 773 -7.56 65.71 -33.23
N ALA A 774 -8.82 65.30 -33.48
CA ALA A 774 -9.92 66.17 -33.88
C ALA A 774 -10.22 67.24 -32.81
N PHE A 775 -10.07 66.90 -31.54
CA PHE A 775 -10.22 67.82 -30.40
C PHE A 775 -8.98 68.68 -30.10
N GLY A 776 -7.91 68.58 -30.90
CA GLY A 776 -6.70 69.38 -30.76
C GLY A 776 -5.86 69.02 -29.52
N LEU A 777 -6.06 67.84 -28.94
CA LEU A 777 -5.32 67.36 -27.77
C LEU A 777 -4.03 66.65 -28.25
N LYS A 778 -2.88 66.98 -27.64
CA LYS A 778 -1.63 66.24 -27.87
C LYS A 778 -1.72 64.86 -27.21
N GLY A 779 -2.25 63.88 -27.92
CA GLY A 779 -2.21 62.47 -27.50
C GLY A 779 -0.78 61.91 -27.46
N PRO A 780 -0.57 60.75 -26.80
CA PRO A 780 0.70 60.03 -26.86
C PRO A 780 0.98 59.62 -28.31
N VAL A 781 2.17 59.97 -28.80
CA VAL A 781 2.59 59.76 -30.19
C VAL A 781 2.75 58.25 -30.44
N ALA A 782 1.74 57.62 -31.04
CA ALA A 782 1.96 56.36 -31.76
C ALA A 782 2.82 56.66 -32.99
N ALA A 783 3.85 55.84 -33.20
CA ALA A 783 4.86 56.02 -34.24
C ALA A 783 4.20 56.28 -35.60
N LYS A 784 4.60 57.39 -36.24
CA LYS A 784 4.21 57.75 -37.60
C LYS A 784 4.58 56.62 -38.57
N THR A 785 3.63 55.80 -38.97
CA THR A 785 3.73 54.99 -40.19
C THR A 785 3.68 55.97 -41.37
N LYS A 786 4.82 56.19 -42.01
CA LYS A 786 4.90 56.99 -43.25
C LYS A 786 4.05 56.29 -44.32
N ARG A 787 2.83 56.78 -44.57
CA ARG A 787 2.19 56.60 -45.90
C ARG A 787 3.00 57.40 -46.89
N ARG A 788 3.79 56.70 -47.72
CA ARG A 788 4.42 57.28 -48.91
C ARG A 788 3.29 57.59 -49.89
N THR A 789 2.89 58.86 -49.94
CA THR A 789 2.12 59.39 -51.06
C THR A 789 2.95 59.19 -52.33
N GLY A 790 2.43 58.42 -53.29
CA GLY A 790 3.01 58.28 -54.62
C GLY A 790 3.14 59.66 -55.27
N LYS A 791 4.39 60.09 -55.52
CA LYS A 791 4.68 61.05 -56.57
C LYS A 791 5.12 60.24 -57.78
N ALA A 792 4.43 60.44 -58.90
CA ALA A 792 4.84 59.97 -60.21
C ALA A 792 6.31 60.36 -60.49
N PRO A 793 7.10 59.52 -61.18
CA PRO A 793 8.50 59.83 -61.45
C PRO A 793 8.59 60.86 -62.56
N ALA A 794 9.19 62.01 -62.25
CA ALA A 794 9.85 62.84 -63.24
C ALA A 794 11.21 62.21 -63.58
N GLU A 795 11.47 62.08 -64.88
CA GLU A 795 12.70 61.59 -65.48
C GLU A 795 13.96 62.22 -64.84
N MET A 796 14.88 61.38 -64.37
CA MET A 796 16.27 61.79 -64.14
C MET A 796 17.23 60.60 -64.21
N VAL A 797 17.91 60.54 -65.35
CA VAL A 797 19.25 59.99 -65.67
C VAL A 797 19.89 59.04 -64.64
N ALA A 798 20.02 57.77 -65.07
CA ALA A 798 20.67 56.68 -64.35
C ALA A 798 22.14 56.97 -64.01
N ALA A 799 22.47 56.90 -62.73
CA ALA A 799 23.81 56.56 -62.25
C ALA A 799 23.77 55.10 -61.81
N GLU A 800 24.62 54.24 -62.38
CA GLU A 800 24.74 52.83 -62.01
C GLU A 800 25.08 52.70 -60.52
N VAL A 801 24.10 52.29 -59.73
CA VAL A 801 24.30 51.84 -58.34
C VAL A 801 24.86 50.42 -58.40
N PRO A 802 25.96 50.08 -57.70
CA PRO A 802 26.47 48.71 -57.67
C PRO A 802 25.41 47.75 -57.12
N ARG A 803 25.14 46.67 -57.85
CA ARG A 803 24.19 45.61 -57.48
C ARG A 803 24.70 44.87 -56.24
N ARG A 804 23.80 44.48 -55.34
CA ARG A 804 24.15 43.70 -54.14
C ARG A 804 24.33 42.23 -54.51
N ARG A 805 25.43 41.62 -54.09
CA ARG A 805 25.74 40.21 -54.37
C ARG A 805 25.10 39.32 -53.32
N VAL A 806 24.15 38.50 -53.75
CA VAL A 806 23.36 37.60 -52.90
C VAL A 806 23.72 36.16 -53.24
N LEU A 807 24.25 35.41 -52.27
CA LEU A 807 24.39 33.96 -52.39
C LEU A 807 23.09 33.29 -51.92
N VAL A 808 22.50 32.42 -52.73
CA VAL A 808 21.28 31.69 -52.41
C VAL A 808 21.58 30.20 -52.41
N ALA A 809 21.49 29.57 -51.23
CA ALA A 809 21.59 28.13 -51.08
C ALA A 809 20.19 27.53 -50.95
N GLU A 810 19.73 26.87 -52.02
CA GLU A 810 18.39 26.31 -52.17
C GLU A 810 18.49 25.11 -53.13
N ASP A 811 17.98 23.95 -52.74
CA ASP A 811 18.12 22.71 -53.52
C ASP A 811 17.04 22.53 -54.60
N ASN A 812 16.04 23.39 -54.61
CA ASN A 812 14.94 23.37 -55.57
C ASN A 812 15.04 24.51 -56.59
N GLU A 813 15.29 24.16 -57.86
CA GLU A 813 15.40 25.11 -58.98
C GLU A 813 14.17 26.03 -59.14
N VAL A 814 12.96 25.57 -58.79
CA VAL A 814 11.73 26.39 -58.84
C VAL A 814 11.76 27.47 -57.75
N ASN A 815 12.21 27.13 -56.54
CA ASN A 815 12.35 28.08 -55.45
C ASN A 815 13.46 29.10 -55.73
N GLN A 816 14.56 28.68 -56.35
CA GLN A 816 15.62 29.59 -56.83
C GLN A 816 15.05 30.61 -57.83
N LEU A 817 14.25 30.14 -58.80
CA LEU A 817 13.62 30.99 -59.81
C LEU A 817 12.57 31.95 -59.20
N VAL A 818 11.82 31.51 -58.20
CA VAL A 818 10.89 32.37 -57.43
C VAL A 818 11.66 33.46 -56.68
N LEU A 819 12.74 33.11 -55.97
CA LEU A 819 13.58 34.08 -55.24
C LEU A 819 14.20 35.13 -56.17
N GLN A 820 14.67 34.71 -57.34
CA GLN A 820 15.22 35.61 -58.37
C GLN A 820 14.17 36.63 -58.84
N ASN A 821 12.95 36.17 -59.13
CA ASN A 821 11.89 37.02 -59.68
C ASN A 821 11.23 37.92 -58.62
N LEU A 822 11.11 37.48 -57.36
CA LEU A 822 10.57 38.32 -56.27
C LEU A 822 11.44 39.57 -56.02
N LEU A 823 12.76 39.45 -56.18
CA LEU A 823 13.70 40.54 -55.90
C LEU A 823 14.07 41.37 -57.14
N GLY A 824 13.98 40.80 -58.34
CA GLY A 824 14.35 41.44 -59.61
C GLY A 824 15.87 41.60 -59.79
N GLU A 825 16.33 41.68 -61.05
CA GLU A 825 17.78 41.76 -61.38
C GLU A 825 18.36 43.18 -61.38
N ASP A 826 17.52 44.22 -61.25
CA ASP A 826 17.95 45.61 -61.37
C ASP A 826 18.85 46.08 -60.21
N HIS A 827 18.72 45.44 -59.04
CA HIS A 827 19.40 45.83 -57.80
C HIS A 827 20.24 44.72 -57.13
N TYR A 828 20.10 43.47 -57.58
CA TYR A 828 20.72 42.28 -56.96
C TYR A 828 21.44 41.43 -58.02
N GLU A 829 22.56 40.83 -57.64
CA GLU A 829 23.31 39.84 -58.41
C GLU A 829 23.28 38.52 -57.64
N PHE A 830 22.58 37.51 -58.17
CA PHE A 830 22.39 36.22 -57.50
C PHE A 830 23.45 35.20 -57.92
N THR A 831 24.00 34.49 -56.95
CA THR A 831 24.75 33.24 -57.15
C THR A 831 23.99 32.13 -56.46
N PHE A 832 23.63 31.07 -57.20
CA PHE A 832 22.87 29.95 -56.65
C PHE A 832 23.78 28.76 -56.31
N ALA A 833 23.41 28.05 -55.25
CA ALA A 833 24.04 26.81 -54.83
C ALA A 833 22.97 25.77 -54.46
N ASP A 834 23.11 24.57 -55.02
CA ASP A 834 22.09 23.52 -54.90
C ASP A 834 22.22 22.69 -53.61
N ASP A 835 23.30 22.89 -52.84
CA ASP A 835 23.50 22.27 -51.53
C ASP A 835 24.43 23.11 -50.64
N GLY A 836 24.50 22.76 -49.35
CA GLY A 836 25.30 23.51 -48.37
C GLY A 836 26.81 23.46 -48.63
N ALA A 837 27.31 22.44 -49.32
CA ALA A 837 28.73 22.31 -49.65
C ALA A 837 29.08 23.23 -50.84
N ALA A 838 28.24 23.24 -51.88
CA ALA A 838 28.33 24.17 -52.98
C ALA A 838 28.21 25.63 -52.51
N ALA A 839 27.34 25.89 -51.52
CA ALA A 839 27.20 27.22 -50.91
C ALA A 839 28.48 27.65 -50.19
N TYR A 840 29.11 26.75 -49.41
CA TYR A 840 30.38 27.01 -48.76
C TYR A 840 31.53 27.22 -49.76
N ASP A 841 31.61 26.41 -50.82
CA ASP A 841 32.63 26.54 -51.86
C ASP A 841 32.48 27.86 -52.63
N ALA A 842 31.24 28.22 -53.00
CA ALA A 842 30.93 29.50 -53.63
C ALA A 842 31.30 30.68 -52.70
N PHE A 843 30.96 30.58 -51.40
CA PHE A 843 31.33 31.57 -50.39
C PHE A 843 32.84 31.74 -50.25
N CYS A 844 33.60 30.65 -50.29
CA CYS A 844 35.06 30.70 -50.22
C CYS A 844 35.72 31.32 -51.46
N ALA A 845 35.11 31.11 -52.63
CA ALA A 845 35.60 31.60 -53.91
C ALA A 845 35.20 33.07 -54.20
N GLY A 846 34.07 33.53 -53.65
CA GLY A 846 33.48 34.83 -53.93
C GLY A 846 33.45 35.80 -52.74
N GLN A 847 32.77 36.93 -52.93
CA GLN A 847 32.39 37.85 -51.86
C GLN A 847 30.91 38.19 -52.03
N PHE A 848 30.16 38.11 -50.95
CA PHE A 848 28.72 38.32 -50.92
C PHE A 848 28.35 39.34 -49.86
N ASP A 849 27.31 40.13 -50.13
CA ASP A 849 26.79 41.13 -49.22
C ASP A 849 25.75 40.51 -48.27
N VAL A 850 25.09 39.42 -48.69
CA VAL A 850 24.19 38.61 -47.86
C VAL A 850 24.10 37.18 -48.42
N VAL A 851 23.87 36.22 -47.53
CA VAL A 851 23.59 34.81 -47.89
C VAL A 851 22.17 34.46 -47.46
N LEU A 852 21.36 33.94 -48.38
CA LEU A 852 20.09 33.28 -48.10
C LEU A 852 20.34 31.77 -48.03
N MET A 853 20.02 31.15 -46.89
CA MET A 853 20.41 29.76 -46.60
C MET A 853 19.20 28.91 -46.23
N ASP A 854 18.81 27.96 -47.09
CA ASP A 854 17.86 26.92 -46.69
C ASP A 854 18.46 25.99 -45.63
N LEU A 855 17.67 25.54 -44.67
CA LEU A 855 18.11 24.58 -43.65
C LEU A 855 18.16 23.15 -44.17
N SER A 856 17.22 22.77 -45.03
CA SER A 856 16.99 21.38 -45.42
C SER A 856 17.48 21.14 -46.84
N MET A 857 18.78 20.94 -46.99
CA MET A 857 19.43 20.66 -48.27
C MET A 857 20.17 19.31 -48.23
N PRO A 858 20.29 18.58 -49.36
CA PRO A 858 21.01 17.32 -49.43
C PRO A 858 22.53 17.51 -49.29
N LYS A 859 23.25 16.44 -48.94
CA LYS A 859 24.71 16.36 -48.71
C LYS A 859 25.26 17.17 -47.52
N MET A 860 25.00 18.46 -47.46
CA MET A 860 25.37 19.34 -46.35
C MET A 860 24.21 20.28 -46.07
N ASP A 861 23.71 20.26 -44.83
CA ASP A 861 22.58 21.08 -44.42
C ASP A 861 23.00 22.55 -44.19
N GLY A 862 22.02 23.46 -44.14
CA GLY A 862 22.30 24.89 -43.99
C GLY A 862 22.97 25.27 -42.66
N MET A 863 22.79 24.44 -41.62
CA MET A 863 23.38 24.66 -40.30
C MET A 863 24.88 24.31 -40.30
N GLU A 864 25.23 23.19 -40.90
CA GLU A 864 26.59 22.74 -41.11
C GLU A 864 27.34 23.69 -42.05
N SER A 865 26.71 24.09 -43.16
CA SER A 865 27.27 25.09 -44.09
C SER A 865 27.54 26.42 -43.39
N THR A 866 26.59 26.91 -42.57
CA THR A 866 26.79 28.15 -41.79
C THR A 866 27.97 28.05 -40.84
N LYS A 867 28.14 26.92 -40.13
CA LYS A 867 29.30 26.71 -39.25
C LYS A 867 30.62 26.73 -40.02
N HIS A 868 30.65 26.14 -41.21
CA HIS A 868 31.82 26.17 -42.08
C HIS A 868 32.13 27.59 -42.57
N ILE A 869 31.12 28.35 -43.00
CA ILE A 869 31.27 29.76 -43.39
C ILE A 869 31.83 30.60 -42.23
N ARG A 870 31.23 30.48 -41.03
CA ARG A 870 31.69 31.23 -39.84
C ARG A 870 33.11 30.85 -39.41
N ALA A 871 33.47 29.58 -39.50
CA ALA A 871 34.83 29.12 -39.23
C ALA A 871 35.85 29.66 -40.25
N TYR A 872 35.47 29.73 -41.53
CA TYR A 872 36.29 30.31 -42.59
C TYR A 872 36.53 31.82 -42.40
N GLU A 873 35.47 32.58 -42.09
CA GLU A 873 35.57 34.01 -41.79
C GLU A 873 36.48 34.29 -40.59
N THR A 874 36.31 33.51 -39.51
CA THR A 874 37.17 33.59 -38.32
C THR A 874 38.64 33.33 -38.66
N LYS A 875 38.92 32.33 -39.50
CA LYS A 875 40.27 31.98 -39.94
C LYS A 875 40.89 33.06 -40.85
N LYS A 876 40.08 33.73 -41.66
CA LYS A 876 40.50 34.82 -42.57
C LYS A 876 40.53 36.20 -41.91
N GLY A 877 39.91 36.35 -40.73
CA GLY A 877 39.79 37.62 -40.03
C GLY A 877 38.89 38.62 -40.75
N THR A 878 37.90 38.14 -41.50
CA THR A 878 36.92 38.98 -42.20
C THR A 878 35.71 39.27 -41.31
N GLU A 879 35.04 40.40 -41.54
CA GLU A 879 33.76 40.66 -40.88
C GLU A 879 32.72 39.60 -41.32
N PRO A 880 31.85 39.12 -40.41
CA PRO A 880 30.86 38.10 -40.77
C PRO A 880 29.85 38.64 -41.79
N THR A 881 29.75 38.00 -42.95
CA THR A 881 28.70 38.28 -43.93
C THR A 881 27.35 37.85 -43.32
N PRO A 882 26.29 38.68 -43.41
CA PRO A 882 24.97 38.30 -42.91
C PRO A 882 24.44 37.03 -43.57
N ILE A 883 23.98 36.08 -42.76
CA ILE A 883 23.32 34.84 -43.23
C ILE A 883 21.87 34.86 -42.73
N ILE A 884 20.92 34.88 -43.65
CA ILE A 884 19.48 34.83 -43.38
C ILE A 884 19.00 33.41 -43.67
N CYS A 885 18.42 32.78 -42.66
CA CYS A 885 17.85 31.44 -42.79
C CYS A 885 16.51 31.48 -43.53
N LEU A 886 16.31 30.55 -44.47
CA LEU A 886 15.02 30.23 -45.06
C LEU A 886 14.58 28.87 -44.49
N SER A 887 13.40 28.78 -43.85
CA SER A 887 12.88 27.48 -43.38
C SER A 887 11.38 27.33 -43.59
N ALA A 888 10.94 26.08 -43.75
CA ALA A 888 9.53 25.70 -43.81
C ALA A 888 8.80 25.72 -42.44
N HIS A 889 9.48 26.02 -41.32
CA HIS A 889 8.91 25.97 -39.96
C HIS A 889 9.05 27.27 -39.18
N ALA A 890 7.93 27.91 -38.83
CA ALA A 890 7.88 29.17 -38.08
C ALA A 890 7.99 29.03 -36.54
N LEU A 891 8.51 27.92 -36.03
CA LEU A 891 8.61 27.67 -34.57
C LEU A 891 9.76 28.47 -33.93
N ALA A 892 9.54 29.06 -32.75
CA ALA A 892 10.54 29.83 -32.00
C ALA A 892 11.83 29.03 -31.73
N SER A 893 11.70 27.73 -31.43
CA SER A 893 12.82 26.82 -31.20
C SER A 893 13.74 26.62 -32.41
N HIS A 894 13.22 26.74 -33.63
CA HIS A 894 14.02 26.69 -34.85
C HIS A 894 14.83 27.97 -35.04
N ARG A 895 14.23 29.13 -34.73
CA ARG A 895 14.90 30.43 -34.78
C ARG A 895 16.11 30.47 -33.84
N GLU A 896 15.94 30.03 -32.59
CA GLU A 896 17.03 29.98 -31.61
C GLU A 896 18.20 29.10 -32.06
N ARG A 897 17.90 27.93 -32.63
CA ARG A 897 18.92 27.03 -33.18
C ARG A 897 19.70 27.69 -34.32
N CYS A 898 19.01 28.37 -35.24
CA CYS A 898 19.65 29.07 -36.37
C CYS A 898 20.59 30.19 -35.89
N LEU A 899 20.13 31.00 -34.94
CA LEU A 899 20.94 32.06 -34.33
C LEU A 899 22.16 31.48 -33.59
N ALA A 900 21.98 30.39 -32.83
CA ALA A 900 23.07 29.71 -32.13
C ALA A 900 24.13 29.11 -33.09
N ALA A 901 23.74 28.73 -34.31
CA ALA A 901 24.67 28.29 -35.35
C ALA A 901 25.44 29.44 -36.03
N GLY A 902 25.08 30.69 -35.75
CA GLY A 902 25.74 31.89 -36.28
C GLY A 902 24.99 32.58 -37.42
N MET A 903 23.73 32.24 -37.67
CA MET A 903 22.87 32.99 -38.61
C MET A 903 22.40 34.30 -37.96
N ASN A 904 22.08 35.29 -38.79
CA ASN A 904 21.74 36.65 -38.35
C ASN A 904 20.24 36.86 -38.20
N ASP A 905 19.45 36.25 -39.09
CA ASP A 905 18.00 36.35 -39.06
C ASP A 905 17.34 35.16 -39.74
N TYR A 906 16.01 35.16 -39.71
CA TYR A 906 15.19 34.04 -40.14
C TYR A 906 13.96 34.52 -40.93
N LEU A 907 13.63 33.81 -42.00
CA LEU A 907 12.43 34.01 -42.81
C LEU A 907 11.72 32.68 -43.07
N SER A 908 10.42 32.64 -42.81
CA SER A 908 9.59 31.44 -43.04
C SER A 908 9.11 31.35 -44.49
N LYS A 909 9.19 30.17 -45.09
CA LYS A 909 8.58 29.86 -46.40
C LYS A 909 7.07 29.63 -46.21
N PRO A 910 6.18 30.15 -47.08
CA PRO A 910 6.45 30.84 -48.35
C PRO A 910 6.95 32.27 -48.16
N ILE A 911 7.95 32.65 -48.96
CA ILE A 911 8.67 33.91 -48.84
C ILE A 911 7.92 35.01 -49.58
N LYS A 912 7.51 36.08 -48.88
CA LYS A 912 6.91 37.26 -49.50
C LYS A 912 7.97 38.24 -49.99
N ALA A 913 7.70 38.88 -51.14
CA ALA A 913 8.62 39.83 -51.77
C ALA A 913 9.04 40.98 -50.83
N ASP A 914 8.06 41.60 -50.15
CA ASP A 914 8.31 42.75 -49.29
C ASP A 914 9.11 42.38 -48.04
N GLU A 915 8.77 41.25 -47.41
CA GLU A 915 9.49 40.74 -46.21
C GLU A 915 10.95 40.39 -46.53
N LEU A 916 11.21 39.77 -47.69
CA LEU A 916 12.57 39.45 -48.13
C LEU A 916 13.39 40.71 -48.45
N ARG A 917 12.79 41.71 -49.12
CA ARG A 917 13.46 42.99 -49.43
C ARG A 917 13.80 43.75 -48.15
N GLU A 918 12.86 43.87 -47.23
CA GLU A 918 13.11 44.53 -45.94
C GLU A 918 14.24 43.84 -45.16
N MET A 919 14.31 42.51 -45.19
CA MET A 919 15.34 41.74 -44.50
C MET A 919 16.73 41.97 -45.11
N ILE A 920 16.83 41.95 -46.44
CA ILE A 920 18.10 42.21 -47.14
C ILE A 920 18.53 43.67 -46.98
N ASP A 921 17.60 44.63 -47.00
CA ASP A 921 17.88 46.05 -46.75
C ASP A 921 18.36 46.31 -45.30
N ARG A 922 17.80 45.58 -44.32
CA ARG A 922 18.19 45.68 -42.92
C ARG A 922 19.62 45.19 -42.68
N TRP A 923 19.97 44.03 -43.23
CA TRP A 923 21.24 43.35 -42.95
C TRP A 923 22.36 43.69 -43.93
N ALA A 924 22.02 44.10 -45.15
CA ALA A 924 22.95 44.56 -46.17
C ALA A 924 22.52 45.93 -46.72
N PRO A 925 22.51 47.00 -45.90
CA PRO A 925 22.12 48.33 -46.35
C PRO A 925 23.07 48.81 -47.46
N GLY A 926 22.51 49.13 -48.63
CA GLY A 926 23.31 49.58 -49.77
C GLY A 926 24.18 50.79 -49.40
N GLN A 927 25.45 50.80 -49.82
CA GLN A 927 26.35 51.93 -49.61
C GLN A 927 25.84 53.17 -50.34
N THR A 928 25.00 53.96 -49.68
CA THR A 928 24.84 55.37 -50.00
C THR A 928 25.95 56.11 -49.28
N GLY A 929 26.87 56.70 -50.04
CA GLY A 929 28.13 57.22 -49.52
C GLY A 929 27.92 58.25 -48.41
N GLN A 930 28.35 57.94 -47.18
CA GLN A 930 28.89 58.92 -46.23
C GLN A 930 29.60 58.24 -45.04
N SER A 931 30.81 58.77 -44.77
CA SER A 931 31.57 58.70 -43.51
C SER A 931 32.42 57.46 -43.18
N ARG A 932 33.63 57.43 -43.76
CA ARG A 932 34.84 57.11 -42.98
C ARG A 932 35.02 58.19 -41.90
N ARG A 933 34.62 57.95 -40.64
CA ARG A 933 35.16 58.66 -39.45
C ARG A 933 34.68 58.01 -38.15
N ASN A 934 35.56 57.21 -37.53
CA ASN A 934 36.02 57.43 -36.14
C ASN A 934 37.02 56.34 -35.72
N ARG A 935 38.31 56.70 -35.68
CA ARG A 935 39.31 56.01 -34.85
C ARG A 935 39.22 56.56 -33.43
N PRO A 936 39.10 55.74 -32.37
CA PRO A 936 39.27 56.23 -31.02
C PRO A 936 40.76 56.46 -30.71
N ARG A 937 41.03 57.60 -30.05
CA ARG A 937 42.34 57.97 -29.50
C ARG A 937 42.77 56.99 -28.40
N ARG A 938 44.06 56.64 -28.41
CA ARG A 938 44.78 55.98 -27.31
C ARG A 938 44.58 56.71 -25.98
N ALA A 939 44.14 56.00 -24.94
CA ALA A 939 44.34 56.40 -23.56
C ALA A 939 45.81 56.10 -23.15
N ARG A 940 46.48 57.10 -22.58
CA ARG A 940 47.77 56.95 -21.89
C ARG A 940 47.50 56.57 -20.43
N SER A 941 48.28 55.60 -19.97
CA SER A 941 48.68 55.28 -18.58
C SER A 941 48.17 56.20 -17.47
N SER A 942 47.43 55.65 -16.51
CA SER A 942 47.76 55.55 -15.07
C SER A 942 46.86 54.48 -14.46
#